data_AF-A0A958KW04-F1
#
_entry.id   AF-A0A958KW04-F1
#
_cell.length_a   1.000
_cell.length_b   1.000
_cell.length_c   1.000
_cell.angle_alpha   90.00
_cell.angle_beta   90.00
_cell.angle_gamma   90.00
#
_symmetry.space_group_name_H-M   'P 1'
#
loop_
_entity.id
_entity.type
_entity.pdbx_description
1 polymer ?
#
loop_
_entity_poly.entity_id
_entity_poly.type
_entity_poly.pdbx_seq_one_letter_code
_entity_poly.pdbx_strand_id
1 'polypeptide(L)'
;MKRSKFNLILLGLLTSLAKPSFAQISGGYSGGYPTGYGYHEYPGSGGFGGSSNPSSNDTTTDTNFTYYPSLSQNFQYYSSMVPPSGYEPAKSSTSNMGKKLRSILKKLPNGPIKNGLDKYLNVISPELYKSDGEVGGQNIGIATHLTSSFRKGDCLQSVAKSFYKEVEKLNSTHTKKLYTKKTENSDSDIFNKLGSLDNRSSLADTAGEGENKDLQKGWLWQAAMKHAKNNPNLAISLIAMCGHDDISQGEYIWFDDSKVIWPQLQYQRNKKNNIVRELQNKVANMRSDDPNFHSMAAILQNLTEENTRMKSETGLARNMACPVNDSIMYIPESLGAGADISDELKFKIAKIQSPTKGPQLLPAKYYHVYGSAFMACQLIQGGIKAEQAVILQKQAARYYRGVRMCELARGYESQRAQIMTLYNDYKKDFFKTTRDNGWTNRNSTQTRRKTQIKKRPLTIDEFLFQKMKTIMQSERCIRPKLRYSSYFGQQSESDYEKNQKEVSEYNNWYKINGQFCGELSSIIGLPSELEASDLPMLREKISIALEKMNAADLYQKWYLGGGKILGQDIPCTDIRMFGPKSLTDQTKGKRKPLSGSCLPNFSSAACTNAKQRLATWDVDFEWTIAQHEAGAKFAGENCKPNKENLTLNDMACRAKNAEKISTKNSNSSETK
;
A
#
# COMPACT_ATOMS: atom_id res chain seq x y z
N MET A 1 -16.16 35.10 20.98
CA MET A 1 -14.90 35.18 20.18
C MET A 1 -13.66 34.51 20.81
N LYS A 2 -13.36 34.62 22.12
CA LYS A 2 -12.12 34.06 22.72
C LYS A 2 -12.00 32.50 22.69
N ARG A 3 -13.10 31.75 22.77
CA ARG A 3 -13.11 30.26 22.67
C ARG A 3 -12.83 29.71 21.25
N SER A 4 -13.19 30.46 20.20
CA SER A 4 -12.96 30.05 18.81
C SER A 4 -11.48 30.11 18.43
N LYS A 5 -10.77 31.15 18.87
CA LYS A 5 -9.31 31.25 18.71
C LYS A 5 -8.56 30.16 19.47
N PHE A 6 -9.01 29.78 20.68
CA PHE A 6 -8.40 28.68 21.44
C PHE A 6 -8.56 27.32 20.76
N ASN A 7 -9.73 27.04 20.18
CA ASN A 7 -9.96 25.80 19.41
C ASN A 7 -9.10 25.75 18.14
N LEU A 8 -8.90 26.88 17.45
CA LEU A 8 -7.99 26.99 16.30
C LEU A 8 -6.52 26.80 16.70
N ILE A 9 -6.11 27.33 17.85
CA ILE A 9 -4.74 27.17 18.40
C ILE A 9 -4.50 25.72 18.83
N LEU A 10 -5.48 25.09 19.48
CA LEU A 10 -5.40 23.68 19.88
C LEU A 10 -5.42 22.74 18.66
N LEU A 11 -6.13 23.10 17.59
CA LEU A 11 -6.07 22.40 16.31
C LEU A 11 -4.72 22.56 15.60
N GLY A 12 -4.10 23.75 15.68
CA GLY A 12 -2.74 23.98 15.17
C GLY A 12 -1.67 23.21 15.97
N LEU A 13 -1.90 22.99 17.27
CA LEU A 13 -1.01 22.22 18.16
C LEU A 13 -0.95 20.73 17.83
N LEU A 14 -2.01 20.15 17.28
CA LEU A 14 -2.06 18.73 16.91
C LEU A 14 -1.41 18.43 15.54
N THR A 15 -1.10 19.46 14.75
CA THR A 15 -0.67 19.34 13.35
C THR A 15 0.76 19.85 13.09
N SER A 16 1.63 20.00 14.09
CA SER A 16 2.88 20.74 13.87
C SER A 16 4.13 20.36 14.69
N LEU A 17 4.74 19.16 14.59
CA LEU A 17 6.04 18.92 15.30
C LEU A 17 7.02 17.86 14.72
N ALA A 18 7.98 18.23 13.86
CA ALA A 18 9.24 17.44 13.71
C ALA A 18 10.49 18.29 13.40
N LYS A 19 11.62 17.93 14.04
CA LYS A 19 13.00 18.22 13.63
C LYS A 19 13.73 16.88 13.57
N PRO A 20 14.45 16.53 12.49
CA PRO A 20 15.46 15.47 12.53
C PRO A 20 16.82 16.04 12.95
N SER A 21 17.49 15.37 13.89
CA SER A 21 18.93 15.47 14.07
C SER A 21 19.59 14.61 12.98
N PHE A 22 20.37 15.25 12.11
CA PHE A 22 21.06 14.59 11.01
C PHE A 22 22.37 13.97 11.53
N ALA A 23 22.48 12.65 11.42
CA ALA A 23 23.74 11.94 11.24
C ALA A 23 23.70 11.28 9.86
N GLN A 24 24.73 11.49 9.04
CA GLN A 24 24.91 10.78 7.77
C GLN A 24 25.00 9.28 8.07
N ILE A 25 23.97 8.52 7.70
CA ILE A 25 24.05 7.06 7.59
C ILE A 25 23.89 6.74 6.10
N SER A 26 25.01 6.41 5.47
CA SER A 26 25.04 5.71 4.19
C SER A 26 24.58 4.26 4.43
N GLY A 27 23.29 4.01 4.25
CA GLY A 27 22.70 2.67 4.35
C GLY A 27 21.63 2.51 3.28
N GLY A 28 21.85 1.57 2.36
CA GLY A 28 20.94 1.27 1.26
C GLY A 28 19.54 0.94 1.75
N TYR A 29 18.57 1.76 1.33
CA TYR A 29 17.15 1.54 1.56
C TYR A 29 16.60 0.61 0.49
N SER A 30 16.22 -0.62 0.87
CA SER A 30 15.30 -1.47 0.10
C SER A 30 13.90 -1.35 0.71
N GLY A 31 13.22 -0.23 0.45
CA GLY A 31 11.81 -0.06 0.78
C GLY A 31 10.94 -0.70 -0.29
N GLY A 32 10.09 -1.66 0.09
CA GLY A 32 9.03 -2.18 -0.78
C GLY A 32 8.08 -1.06 -1.17
N TYR A 33 8.00 -0.77 -2.47
CA TYR A 33 7.11 0.23 -3.03
C TYR A 33 5.68 -0.32 -3.09
N PRO A 34 4.64 0.45 -2.68
CA PRO A 34 3.31 0.23 -3.21
C PRO A 34 3.30 0.79 -4.63
N THR A 35 3.36 -0.08 -5.63
CA THR A 35 3.14 0.27 -7.03
C THR A 35 1.67 0.67 -7.21
N GLY A 36 1.41 1.99 -7.22
CA GLY A 36 0.13 2.57 -7.57
C GLY A 36 0.30 3.66 -8.63
N TYR A 37 -0.27 3.40 -9.80
CA TYR A 37 -0.53 4.27 -10.97
C TYR A 37 0.58 4.52 -12.02
N GLY A 38 0.34 3.95 -13.21
CA GLY A 38 0.85 4.31 -14.53
C GLY A 38 0.34 3.30 -15.59
N TYR A 39 -0.38 3.74 -16.62
CA TYR A 39 -1.03 2.92 -17.68
C TYR A 39 -0.25 2.94 -19.01
N HIS A 40 -0.01 1.78 -19.66
CA HIS A 40 -0.61 1.31 -20.93
C HIS A 40 0.18 0.14 -21.60
N GLU A 41 -0.59 -0.86 -22.06
CA GLU A 41 -0.38 -1.84 -23.15
C GLU A 41 0.92 -2.68 -23.21
N TYR A 42 0.80 -3.98 -22.89
CA TYR A 42 1.75 -5.03 -23.28
C TYR A 42 1.25 -5.78 -24.53
N PRO A 43 2.11 -6.11 -25.51
CA PRO A 43 1.83 -7.14 -26.50
C PRO A 43 2.21 -8.53 -25.94
N GLY A 44 1.27 -9.48 -26.01
CA GLY A 44 1.45 -10.85 -25.51
C GLY A 44 2.44 -11.67 -26.33
N SER A 45 3.32 -12.41 -25.64
CA SER A 45 4.19 -13.43 -26.21
C SER A 45 3.49 -14.79 -26.20
N GLY A 46 3.46 -15.44 -27.36
CA GLY A 46 2.80 -16.72 -27.59
C GLY A 46 3.51 -17.89 -26.91
N GLY A 47 2.73 -18.73 -26.24
CA GLY A 47 3.15 -20.04 -25.74
C GLY A 47 2.67 -21.14 -26.67
N PHE A 48 3.63 -21.89 -27.24
CA PHE A 48 3.43 -23.14 -27.95
C PHE A 48 2.78 -24.19 -27.03
N GLY A 49 1.62 -24.73 -27.42
CA GLY A 49 0.97 -25.87 -26.78
C GLY A 49 0.76 -27.00 -27.77
N GLY A 50 1.60 -28.04 -27.68
CA GLY A 50 1.43 -29.29 -28.41
C GLY A 50 0.23 -30.09 -27.87
N SER A 51 -0.68 -30.45 -28.78
CA SER A 51 -1.86 -31.27 -28.53
C SER A 51 -1.51 -32.76 -28.62
N SER A 52 -1.88 -33.53 -27.60
CA SER A 52 -2.18 -34.95 -27.77
C SER A 52 -3.33 -35.33 -26.83
N ASN A 53 -4.47 -35.64 -27.45
CA ASN A 53 -5.65 -36.28 -26.85
C ASN A 53 -5.34 -37.79 -26.68
N PRO A 54 -5.92 -38.46 -25.66
CA PRO A 54 -7.14 -39.20 -26.00
C PRO A 54 -8.24 -39.20 -24.94
N SER A 55 -9.45 -39.23 -25.50
CA SER A 55 -10.73 -39.67 -24.95
C SER A 55 -10.65 -40.99 -24.16
N SER A 56 -11.34 -41.05 -23.02
CA SER A 56 -12.37 -42.08 -22.78
C SER A 56 -13.20 -41.76 -21.53
N ASN A 57 -14.51 -41.97 -21.66
CA ASN A 57 -15.53 -41.91 -20.61
C ASN A 57 -15.16 -42.76 -19.39
N ASP A 58 -15.34 -42.21 -18.19
CA ASP A 58 -15.81 -43.04 -17.07
C ASP A 58 -16.58 -42.21 -16.05
N THR A 59 -17.79 -42.67 -15.75
CA THR A 59 -18.73 -42.13 -14.77
C THR A 59 -18.44 -42.75 -13.41
N THR A 60 -17.76 -42.04 -12.52
CA THR A 60 -17.82 -42.31 -11.08
C THR A 60 -17.72 -41.03 -10.25
N THR A 61 -18.43 -41.06 -9.13
CA THR A 61 -18.58 -40.01 -8.13
C THR A 61 -17.25 -39.49 -7.59
N ASP A 62 -16.93 -38.21 -7.85
CA ASP A 62 -15.75 -37.56 -7.27
C ASP A 62 -16.06 -36.28 -6.49
N THR A 63 -15.79 -36.36 -5.19
CA THR A 63 -15.66 -35.24 -4.26
C THR A 63 -14.38 -34.46 -4.56
N ASN A 64 -14.48 -33.46 -5.45
CA ASN A 64 -13.34 -32.58 -5.75
C ASN A 64 -13.19 -31.47 -4.69
N PHE A 65 -12.41 -31.77 -3.66
CA PHE A 65 -11.79 -30.74 -2.80
C PHE A 65 -10.57 -30.16 -3.52
N THR A 66 -10.60 -28.85 -3.71
CA THR A 66 -9.65 -28.06 -4.48
C THR A 66 -8.24 -28.09 -3.86
N TYR A 67 -7.25 -28.14 -4.74
CA TYR A 67 -5.81 -28.10 -4.51
C TYR A 67 -5.40 -26.91 -3.61
N TYR A 68 -4.83 -27.18 -2.43
CA TYR A 68 -4.20 -26.16 -1.56
C TYR A 68 -2.68 -26.15 -1.81
N PRO A 69 -2.02 -24.98 -1.97
CA PRO A 69 -0.57 -24.89 -2.06
C PRO A 69 0.12 -25.30 -0.74
N SER A 70 1.40 -25.68 -0.84
CA SER A 70 2.20 -26.34 0.20
C SER A 70 2.15 -25.69 1.60
N LEU A 71 1.60 -26.44 2.56
CA LEU A 71 1.41 -26.09 3.98
C LEU A 71 2.69 -25.88 4.82
N SER A 72 3.88 -26.25 4.36
CA SER A 72 5.10 -26.23 5.17
C SER A 72 5.64 -24.82 5.47
N GLN A 73 5.42 -23.82 4.62
CA GLN A 73 5.88 -22.45 4.87
C GLN A 73 4.92 -21.66 5.77
N ASN A 74 3.63 -21.99 5.78
CA ASN A 74 2.64 -21.31 6.60
C ASN A 74 2.65 -21.80 8.07
N PHE A 75 2.96 -23.07 8.33
CA PHE A 75 2.83 -23.63 9.68
C PHE A 75 3.90 -23.18 10.68
N GLN A 76 5.16 -23.04 10.24
CA GLN A 76 6.22 -22.46 11.09
C GLN A 76 5.91 -21.01 11.47
N TYR A 77 5.20 -20.27 10.61
CA TYR A 77 4.79 -18.90 10.85
C TYR A 77 3.68 -18.80 11.92
N TYR A 78 2.67 -19.67 11.87
CA TYR A 78 1.50 -19.57 12.76
C TYR A 78 1.75 -20.04 14.20
N SER A 79 2.61 -21.04 14.41
CA SER A 79 2.85 -21.57 15.77
C SER A 79 3.77 -20.67 16.62
N SER A 80 4.50 -19.72 15.98
CA SER A 80 5.21 -18.61 16.66
C SER A 80 4.38 -17.32 16.79
N MET A 81 3.19 -17.26 16.18
CA MET A 81 2.37 -16.04 16.05
C MET A 81 1.21 -15.94 17.05
N VAL A 82 1.10 -16.86 18.00
CA VAL A 82 0.44 -16.54 19.26
C VAL A 82 1.54 -15.99 20.16
N PRO A 83 1.83 -14.68 20.12
CA PRO A 83 2.74 -14.11 21.09
C PRO A 83 2.24 -14.48 22.49
N PRO A 84 3.13 -14.83 23.43
CA PRO A 84 2.73 -14.99 24.82
C PRO A 84 1.95 -13.74 25.26
N SER A 85 0.92 -13.93 26.09
CA SER A 85 0.11 -12.83 26.63
C SER A 85 1.04 -11.79 27.25
N GLY A 86 1.26 -10.66 26.56
CA GLY A 86 2.24 -9.65 26.95
C GLY A 86 3.27 -9.25 25.89
N TYR A 87 3.24 -9.78 24.66
CA TYR A 87 4.10 -9.27 23.58
C TYR A 87 3.76 -7.82 23.23
N GLU A 88 4.60 -6.90 23.70
CA GLU A 88 4.70 -5.57 23.14
C GLU A 88 5.44 -5.66 21.80
N PRO A 89 4.89 -5.12 20.69
CA PRO A 89 5.64 -5.02 19.45
C PRO A 89 6.96 -4.30 19.70
N ALA A 90 8.05 -4.85 19.15
CA ALA A 90 9.39 -4.30 19.32
C ALA A 90 9.36 -2.79 19.03
N LYS A 91 9.77 -1.99 20.02
CA LYS A 91 9.82 -0.52 19.91
C LYS A 91 10.82 -0.17 18.81
N SER A 92 10.31 0.06 17.60
CA SER A 92 11.11 0.62 16.50
C SER A 92 11.65 1.99 16.94
N SER A 93 12.65 2.53 16.23
CA SER A 93 13.15 3.89 16.45
C SER A 93 11.97 4.89 16.33
N THR A 94 11.32 5.15 17.45
CA THR A 94 9.98 5.73 17.54
C THR A 94 9.88 7.00 16.72
N SER A 95 8.81 7.18 15.95
CA SER A 95 8.40 8.51 15.49
C SER A 95 8.46 9.47 16.69
N ASN A 96 9.30 10.50 16.57
CA ASN A 96 9.43 11.54 17.59
C ASN A 96 8.10 12.29 17.80
N MET A 97 7.17 12.18 16.86
CA MET A 97 5.84 12.78 16.94
C MET A 97 5.01 12.19 18.09
N GLY A 98 5.00 10.87 18.27
CA GLY A 98 4.18 10.23 19.30
C GLY A 98 4.48 10.71 20.71
N LYS A 99 5.77 10.78 21.07
CA LYS A 99 6.24 11.30 22.36
C LYS A 99 5.84 12.76 22.56
N LYS A 100 5.98 13.59 21.52
CA LYS A 100 5.62 15.02 21.55
C LYS A 100 4.12 15.24 21.70
N LEU A 101 3.29 14.52 20.94
CA LEU A 101 1.83 14.60 21.03
C LEU A 101 1.34 14.20 22.42
N ARG A 102 1.87 13.10 22.98
CA ARG A 102 1.56 12.70 24.36
C ARG A 102 1.99 13.77 25.38
N SER A 103 3.14 14.43 25.17
CA SER A 103 3.56 15.55 26.02
C SER A 103 2.62 16.77 25.92
N ILE A 104 2.06 17.06 24.75
CA ILE A 104 1.06 18.12 24.58
C ILE A 104 -0.25 17.73 25.27
N LEU A 105 -0.73 16.50 25.05
CA LEU A 105 -1.97 16.03 25.67
C LEU A 105 -1.92 16.12 27.20
N LYS A 106 -0.77 15.81 27.80
CA LYS A 106 -0.55 15.96 29.26
C LYS A 106 -0.81 17.39 29.76
N LYS A 107 -0.54 18.41 28.93
CA LYS A 107 -0.74 19.83 29.26
C LYS A 107 -2.18 20.31 29.06
N LEU A 108 -3.04 19.53 28.41
CA LEU A 108 -4.45 19.90 28.24
C LEU A 108 -5.22 19.69 29.56
N PRO A 109 -6.20 20.57 29.86
CA PRO A 109 -7.07 20.38 31.00
C PRO A 109 -7.86 19.08 30.83
N ASN A 110 -8.12 18.40 31.95
CA ASN A 110 -8.97 17.22 31.94
C ASN A 110 -10.36 17.58 31.43
N GLY A 111 -10.91 16.73 30.56
CA GLY A 111 -12.20 16.97 29.94
C GLY A 111 -12.35 16.25 28.61
N PRO A 112 -13.50 16.44 27.92
CA PRO A 112 -13.84 15.67 26.74
C PRO A 112 -12.82 15.79 25.59
N ILE A 113 -12.22 16.96 25.42
CA ILE A 113 -11.19 17.18 24.39
C ILE A 113 -9.95 16.32 24.67
N LYS A 114 -9.42 16.37 25.90
CA LYS A 114 -8.24 15.58 26.28
C LYS A 114 -8.54 14.09 26.17
N ASN A 115 -9.68 13.64 26.68
CA ASN A 115 -10.09 12.23 26.67
C ASN A 115 -10.26 11.69 25.25
N GLY A 116 -10.95 12.44 24.38
CA GLY A 116 -11.11 12.05 22.98
C GLY A 116 -9.79 12.01 22.21
N LEU A 117 -8.91 12.99 22.41
CA LEU A 117 -7.59 13.00 21.77
C LEU A 117 -6.66 11.90 22.30
N ASP A 118 -6.71 11.61 23.60
CA ASP A 118 -5.94 10.50 24.19
C ASP A 118 -6.39 9.16 23.59
N LYS A 119 -7.71 8.95 23.52
CA LYS A 119 -8.28 7.78 22.86
C LYS A 119 -7.86 7.68 21.38
N TYR A 120 -7.91 8.78 20.65
CA TYR A 120 -7.43 8.85 19.26
C TYR A 120 -5.96 8.46 19.12
N LEU A 121 -5.07 9.01 19.96
CA LEU A 121 -3.65 8.66 19.95
C LEU A 121 -3.38 7.22 20.36
N ASN A 122 -4.16 6.66 21.28
CA ASN A 122 -4.02 5.26 21.69
C ASN A 122 -4.44 4.29 20.58
N VAL A 123 -5.36 4.69 19.70
CA VAL A 123 -5.70 3.89 18.51
C VAL A 123 -4.63 4.04 17.42
N ILE A 124 -4.21 5.27 17.09
CA ILE A 124 -3.17 5.46 16.07
C ILE A 124 -1.84 4.86 16.50
N SER A 125 -1.47 4.93 17.79
CA SER A 125 -0.21 4.41 18.30
C SER A 125 1.00 4.81 17.42
N PRO A 126 1.30 6.12 17.30
CA PRO A 126 2.34 6.64 16.39
C PRO A 126 3.73 6.00 16.57
N GLU A 127 4.00 5.42 17.73
CA GLU A 127 5.18 4.60 18.04
C GLU A 127 5.34 3.33 17.19
N LEU A 128 4.29 2.84 16.53
CA LEU A 128 4.34 1.65 15.67
C LEU A 128 4.90 1.94 14.27
N TYR A 129 5.06 3.21 13.92
CA TYR A 129 5.50 3.64 12.60
C TYR A 129 7.01 3.89 12.58
N LYS A 130 7.68 3.50 11.49
CA LYS A 130 9.13 3.69 11.33
C LYS A 130 9.50 5.11 10.91
N SER A 131 8.56 5.84 10.29
CA SER A 131 8.73 7.24 9.91
C SER A 131 7.42 8.03 10.03
N ASP A 132 7.51 9.36 10.01
CA ASP A 132 6.32 10.22 10.08
C ASP A 132 5.44 10.09 8.82
N GLY A 133 6.02 9.82 7.64
CA GLY A 133 5.23 9.56 6.43
C GLY A 133 4.58 8.20 6.36
N GLU A 134 5.09 7.18 7.07
CA GLU A 134 4.38 5.90 7.18
C GLU A 134 3.03 6.06 7.89
N VAL A 135 2.89 7.04 8.80
CA VAL A 135 1.62 7.37 9.48
C VAL A 135 0.51 7.71 8.48
N GLY A 136 0.87 8.30 7.33
CA GLY A 136 -0.07 8.64 6.25
C GLY A 136 -0.14 7.61 5.11
N GLY A 137 0.67 6.55 5.19
CA GLY A 137 0.76 5.51 4.17
C GLY A 137 0.14 4.18 4.59
N GLN A 138 0.04 3.92 5.90
CA GLN A 138 -0.42 2.67 6.47
C GLN A 138 -1.32 2.92 7.69
N ASN A 139 -2.32 2.09 7.89
CA ASN A 139 -3.17 2.15 9.08
C ASN A 139 -2.79 1.09 10.14
N ILE A 140 -1.49 0.82 10.32
CA ILE A 140 -0.97 -0.20 11.26
C ILE A 140 -1.43 0.02 12.71
N GLY A 141 -1.62 1.28 13.14
CA GLY A 141 -2.18 1.60 14.44
C GLY A 141 -3.60 1.06 14.64
N ILE A 142 -4.48 1.38 13.68
CA ILE A 142 -5.87 0.91 13.68
C ILE A 142 -5.91 -0.62 13.63
N ALA A 143 -5.12 -1.22 12.73
CA ALA A 143 -5.00 -2.68 12.60
C ALA A 143 -4.61 -3.31 13.94
N THR A 144 -3.53 -2.81 14.57
CA THR A 144 -3.02 -3.31 15.85
C THR A 144 -4.04 -3.16 16.97
N HIS A 145 -4.71 -2.00 17.05
CA HIS A 145 -5.75 -1.75 18.05
C HIS A 145 -6.93 -2.72 17.93
N LEU A 146 -7.42 -2.94 16.70
CA LEU A 146 -8.53 -3.85 16.43
C LEU A 146 -8.14 -5.31 16.61
N THR A 147 -6.92 -5.71 16.19
CA THR A 147 -6.38 -7.05 16.42
C THR A 147 -6.23 -7.34 17.91
N SER A 148 -5.68 -6.41 18.71
CA SER A 148 -5.59 -6.56 20.16
C SER A 148 -6.99 -6.70 20.79
N SER A 149 -7.96 -5.90 20.33
CA SER A 149 -9.33 -5.96 20.84
C SER A 149 -10.00 -7.30 20.52
N PHE A 150 -9.80 -7.81 19.29
CA PHE A 150 -10.32 -9.11 18.85
C PHE A 150 -9.70 -10.25 19.64
N ARG A 151 -8.37 -10.29 19.78
CA ARG A 151 -7.65 -11.36 20.51
C ARG A 151 -8.08 -11.46 21.98
N LYS A 152 -8.39 -10.34 22.62
CA LYS A 152 -8.78 -10.28 24.03
C LYS A 152 -10.27 -10.55 24.29
N GLY A 153 -11.11 -10.63 23.26
CA GLY A 153 -12.57 -10.57 23.44
C GLY A 153 -13.35 -11.64 22.70
N ASP A 154 -13.72 -12.74 23.38
CA ASP A 154 -14.49 -13.85 22.79
C ASP A 154 -15.83 -13.42 22.20
N CYS A 155 -16.52 -12.46 22.83
CA CYS A 155 -17.77 -11.93 22.29
C CYS A 155 -17.52 -11.14 21.01
N LEU A 156 -16.48 -10.30 20.98
CA LEU A 156 -16.10 -9.57 19.78
C LEU A 156 -15.71 -10.53 18.64
N GLN A 157 -14.95 -11.58 18.93
CA GLN A 157 -14.60 -12.61 17.95
C GLN A 157 -15.86 -13.27 17.37
N SER A 158 -16.79 -13.66 18.23
CA SER A 158 -18.05 -14.30 17.82
C SER A 158 -18.86 -13.40 16.89
N VAL A 159 -19.03 -12.12 17.25
CA VAL A 159 -19.80 -11.15 16.46
C VAL A 159 -19.10 -10.81 15.15
N ALA A 160 -17.78 -10.57 15.18
CA ALA A 160 -16.99 -10.27 13.99
C ALA A 160 -16.99 -11.43 12.98
N LYS A 161 -16.78 -12.67 13.43
CA LYS A 161 -16.84 -13.85 12.55
C LYS A 161 -18.20 -13.99 11.88
N SER A 162 -19.29 -13.76 12.63
CA SER A 162 -20.65 -13.80 12.11
C SER A 162 -20.89 -12.72 11.05
N PHE A 163 -20.46 -11.49 11.33
CA PHE A 163 -20.54 -10.37 10.40
C PHE A 163 -19.75 -10.62 9.11
N TYR A 164 -18.49 -11.02 9.20
CA TYR A 164 -17.65 -11.24 8.02
C TYR A 164 -18.06 -12.45 7.19
N LYS A 165 -18.67 -13.48 7.79
CA LYS A 165 -19.31 -14.57 7.04
C LYS A 165 -20.50 -14.08 6.20
N GLU A 166 -21.27 -13.12 6.70
CA GLU A 166 -22.35 -12.50 5.93
C GLU A 166 -21.80 -11.64 4.78
N VAL A 167 -20.74 -10.86 5.03
CA VAL A 167 -20.04 -10.08 3.99
C VAL A 167 -19.47 -10.99 2.91
N GLU A 168 -18.79 -12.07 3.28
CA GLU A 168 -18.23 -13.05 2.33
C GLU A 168 -19.31 -13.69 1.47
N LYS A 169 -20.46 -14.04 2.06
CA LYS A 169 -21.61 -14.60 1.33
C LYS A 169 -22.15 -13.60 0.29
N LEU A 170 -22.30 -12.33 0.68
CA LEU A 170 -22.77 -11.27 -0.22
C LEU A 170 -21.76 -11.04 -1.35
N ASN A 171 -20.46 -10.95 -1.02
CA ASN A 171 -19.39 -10.79 -2.00
C ASN A 171 -19.38 -11.95 -3.00
N SER A 172 -19.41 -13.20 -2.52
CA SER A 172 -19.44 -14.39 -3.37
C SER A 172 -20.64 -14.44 -4.31
N THR A 173 -21.81 -14.03 -3.81
CA THR A 173 -23.05 -13.98 -4.61
C THR A 173 -22.94 -12.93 -5.71
N HIS A 174 -22.36 -11.77 -5.38
CA HIS A 174 -22.16 -10.69 -6.34
C HIS A 174 -21.10 -11.06 -7.40
N THR A 175 -19.93 -11.55 -6.98
CA THR A 175 -18.85 -11.98 -7.87
C THR A 175 -19.29 -13.08 -8.85
N LYS A 176 -20.03 -14.10 -8.38
CA LYS A 176 -20.56 -15.15 -9.26
C LYS A 176 -21.44 -14.58 -10.38
N LYS A 177 -22.33 -13.62 -10.06
CA LYS A 177 -23.18 -12.96 -11.07
C LYS A 177 -22.37 -12.22 -12.14
N LEU A 178 -21.30 -11.55 -11.74
CA LEU A 178 -20.40 -10.85 -12.68
C LEU A 178 -19.70 -11.82 -13.64
N TYR A 179 -19.27 -12.98 -13.14
CA TYR A 179 -18.63 -13.99 -13.98
C TYR A 179 -19.61 -14.65 -14.95
N THR A 180 -20.81 -15.06 -14.50
CA THR A 180 -21.81 -15.71 -15.37
C THR A 180 -22.24 -14.81 -16.53
N LYS A 181 -22.36 -13.50 -16.31
CA LYS A 181 -22.73 -12.54 -17.36
C LYS A 181 -21.61 -12.29 -18.39
N LYS A 182 -20.35 -12.54 -18.02
CA LYS A 182 -19.18 -12.29 -18.89
C LYS A 182 -18.79 -13.49 -19.75
N THR A 183 -19.05 -14.71 -19.30
CA THR A 183 -18.76 -15.94 -20.05
C THR A 183 -19.65 -16.15 -21.29
N GLU A 184 -20.74 -15.38 -21.44
CA GLU A 184 -21.60 -15.46 -22.63
C GLU A 184 -21.08 -14.61 -23.82
N ASN A 185 -20.03 -13.79 -23.64
CA ASN A 185 -19.51 -12.89 -24.68
C ASN A 185 -17.95 -12.90 -24.78
N SER A 186 -17.41 -13.84 -25.56
CA SER A 186 -16.02 -13.94 -26.09
C SER A 186 -14.86 -14.20 -25.12
N ASP A 187 -14.21 -15.36 -25.30
CA ASP A 187 -13.18 -15.94 -24.41
C ASP A 187 -11.75 -15.39 -24.57
N SER A 188 -11.43 -14.53 -25.55
CA SER A 188 -10.03 -14.15 -25.83
C SER A 188 -9.61 -12.75 -25.39
N ASP A 189 -10.54 -11.82 -25.17
CA ASP A 189 -10.22 -10.40 -24.88
C ASP A 189 -10.27 -10.04 -23.38
N ILE A 190 -10.77 -10.98 -22.56
CA ILE A 190 -11.10 -10.75 -21.14
C ILE A 190 -9.86 -10.85 -20.24
N PHE A 191 -8.95 -11.80 -20.50
CA PHE A 191 -7.74 -11.96 -19.68
C PHE A 191 -6.73 -10.82 -19.86
N ASN A 192 -6.65 -10.23 -21.05
CA ASN A 192 -5.80 -9.05 -21.29
C ASN A 192 -6.37 -7.75 -20.69
N LYS A 193 -7.71 -7.65 -20.54
CA LYS A 193 -8.36 -6.54 -19.82
C LYS A 193 -8.35 -6.69 -18.30
N LEU A 194 -8.38 -7.92 -17.77
CA LEU A 194 -8.35 -8.20 -16.33
C LEU A 194 -6.92 -8.25 -15.74
N GLY A 195 -5.89 -8.47 -16.55
CA GLY A 195 -4.53 -8.68 -16.06
C GLY A 195 -3.78 -7.46 -15.53
N SER A 196 -4.31 -6.23 -15.63
CA SER A 196 -3.54 -5.02 -15.26
C SER A 196 -4.32 -3.89 -14.57
N LEU A 197 -5.56 -4.15 -14.14
CA LEU A 197 -6.40 -3.16 -13.48
C LEU A 197 -6.70 -3.66 -12.09
N ASP A 198 -6.29 -2.92 -11.06
CA ASP A 198 -6.77 -3.09 -9.68
C ASP A 198 -8.27 -3.43 -9.74
N ASN A 199 -8.67 -4.67 -9.41
CA ASN A 199 -10.09 -5.11 -9.40
C ASN A 199 -10.94 -4.35 -8.35
N ARG A 200 -10.42 -3.26 -7.79
CA ARG A 200 -11.08 -2.41 -6.81
C ARG A 200 -12.30 -1.74 -7.45
N SER A 201 -13.32 -1.49 -6.63
CA SER A 201 -14.45 -0.65 -7.02
C SER A 201 -13.97 0.68 -7.58
N SER A 202 -14.55 1.10 -8.69
CA SER A 202 -14.22 2.34 -9.37
C SER A 202 -14.86 3.54 -8.68
N LEU A 203 -14.34 4.74 -8.92
CA LEU A 203 -14.88 6.01 -8.47
C LEU A 203 -16.27 6.29 -9.07
N ALA A 204 -16.60 5.63 -10.18
CA ALA A 204 -17.90 5.71 -10.84
C ALA A 204 -18.92 4.71 -10.27
N ASP A 205 -18.48 3.73 -9.49
CA ASP A 205 -19.38 2.72 -8.96
C ASP A 205 -20.31 3.34 -7.92
N THR A 206 -21.55 2.86 -7.85
CA THR A 206 -22.56 3.32 -6.90
C THR A 206 -23.36 2.13 -6.42
N ALA A 207 -23.61 2.01 -5.11
CA ALA A 207 -24.51 0.98 -4.59
C ALA A 207 -25.94 1.24 -5.10
N GLY A 208 -26.55 0.23 -5.72
CA GLY A 208 -27.92 0.32 -6.24
C GLY A 208 -28.00 0.70 -7.72
N GLU A 209 -26.86 0.84 -8.40
CA GLU A 209 -26.79 1.20 -9.82
C GLU A 209 -25.91 0.22 -10.62
N GLY A 210 -26.15 0.13 -11.93
CA GLY A 210 -25.30 -0.64 -12.85
C GLY A 210 -25.11 -2.12 -12.45
N GLU A 211 -23.85 -2.54 -12.34
CA GLU A 211 -23.47 -3.88 -11.89
C GLU A 211 -23.78 -4.13 -10.40
N ASN A 212 -23.98 -3.06 -9.63
CA ASN A 212 -24.20 -3.06 -8.18
C ASN A 212 -25.66 -2.82 -7.79
N LYS A 213 -26.62 -2.96 -8.72
CA LYS A 213 -28.06 -2.73 -8.48
C LYS A 213 -28.69 -3.55 -7.34
N ASP A 214 -28.09 -4.69 -7.02
CA ASP A 214 -28.57 -5.57 -5.95
C ASP A 214 -28.08 -5.12 -4.55
N LEU A 215 -27.14 -4.17 -4.50
CA LEU A 215 -26.60 -3.64 -3.25
C LEU A 215 -27.36 -2.36 -2.88
N GLN A 216 -28.14 -2.39 -1.81
CA GLN A 216 -28.80 -1.16 -1.33
C GLN A 216 -27.76 -0.19 -0.77
N LYS A 217 -28.01 1.11 -0.92
CA LYS A 217 -27.20 2.15 -0.24
C LYS A 217 -27.22 1.88 1.26
N GLY A 218 -26.04 1.82 1.88
CA GLY A 218 -25.89 1.49 3.30
C GLY A 218 -25.93 0.00 3.65
N TRP A 219 -25.89 -0.92 2.68
CA TRP A 219 -25.97 -2.37 2.94
C TRP A 219 -24.94 -2.86 3.99
N LEU A 220 -23.70 -2.35 3.93
CA LEU A 220 -22.62 -2.77 4.83
C LEU A 220 -22.88 -2.27 6.26
N TRP A 221 -23.37 -1.03 6.38
CA TRP A 221 -23.81 -0.48 7.66
C TRP A 221 -24.98 -1.25 8.25
N GLN A 222 -25.99 -1.59 7.46
CA GLN A 222 -27.14 -2.37 7.91
C GLN A 222 -26.73 -3.76 8.39
N ALA A 223 -25.86 -4.45 7.64
CA ALA A 223 -25.29 -5.72 8.05
C ALA A 223 -24.53 -5.58 9.38
N ALA A 224 -23.66 -4.58 9.51
CA ALA A 224 -22.92 -4.34 10.75
C ALA A 224 -23.85 -4.03 11.94
N MET A 225 -24.89 -3.21 11.74
CA MET A 225 -25.88 -2.86 12.77
C MET A 225 -26.70 -4.07 13.24
N LYS A 226 -27.05 -4.98 12.32
CA LYS A 226 -27.71 -6.25 12.64
C LYS A 226 -26.85 -7.11 13.57
N HIS A 227 -25.57 -7.28 13.27
CA HIS A 227 -24.64 -8.05 14.12
C HIS A 227 -24.30 -7.32 15.42
N ALA A 228 -24.27 -5.98 15.40
CA ALA A 228 -24.04 -5.15 16.57
C ALA A 228 -25.28 -4.92 17.44
N LYS A 229 -26.44 -5.50 17.09
CA LYS A 229 -27.74 -5.29 17.74
C LYS A 229 -28.04 -3.80 17.98
N ASN A 230 -27.97 -3.00 16.91
CA ASN A 230 -28.22 -1.57 16.91
C ASN A 230 -27.24 -0.73 17.76
N ASN A 231 -26.06 -1.27 18.11
CA ASN A 231 -24.98 -0.50 18.70
C ASN A 231 -24.10 0.13 17.59
N PRO A 232 -24.21 1.44 17.32
CA PRO A 232 -23.49 2.07 16.21
C PRO A 232 -21.97 2.10 16.41
N ASN A 233 -21.51 2.18 17.66
CA ASN A 233 -20.10 2.19 18.02
C ASN A 233 -19.44 0.83 17.73
N LEU A 234 -20.15 -0.26 18.05
CA LEU A 234 -19.70 -1.61 17.71
C LEU A 234 -19.81 -1.86 16.19
N ALA A 235 -20.91 -1.45 15.55
CA ALA A 235 -21.11 -1.63 14.11
C ALA A 235 -19.98 -1.01 13.28
N ILE A 236 -19.59 0.25 13.56
CA ILE A 236 -18.48 0.87 12.81
C ILE A 236 -17.13 0.21 13.13
N SER A 237 -16.96 -0.33 14.34
CA SER A 237 -15.75 -1.07 14.71
C SER A 237 -15.66 -2.40 13.96
N LEU A 238 -16.79 -3.10 13.77
CA LEU A 238 -16.86 -4.31 12.95
C LEU A 238 -16.47 -4.01 11.50
N ILE A 239 -16.96 -2.92 10.91
CA ILE A 239 -16.58 -2.50 9.56
C ILE A 239 -15.08 -2.15 9.51
N ALA A 240 -14.59 -1.41 10.51
CA ALA A 240 -13.22 -0.94 10.54
C ALA A 240 -12.21 -2.09 10.51
N MET A 241 -12.49 -3.23 11.16
CA MET A 241 -11.55 -4.37 11.27
C MET A 241 -10.91 -4.74 9.93
N CYS A 242 -11.68 -4.83 8.87
CA CYS A 242 -11.16 -5.12 7.53
C CYS A 242 -11.41 -3.98 6.53
N GLY A 243 -11.88 -2.83 6.97
CA GLY A 243 -12.27 -1.73 6.09
C GLY A 243 -11.36 -0.51 6.21
N HIS A 244 -10.54 -0.41 7.25
CA HIS A 244 -9.75 0.81 7.51
C HIS A 244 -8.59 1.00 6.53
N ASP A 245 -8.15 -0.07 5.85
CA ASP A 245 -7.07 -0.08 4.86
C ASP A 245 -7.50 -1.03 3.72
N ASP A 246 -6.68 -1.20 2.68
CA ASP A 246 -6.85 -2.25 1.66
C ASP A 246 -5.58 -3.08 1.42
N ILE A 247 -4.47 -2.73 2.08
CA ILE A 247 -3.20 -3.45 2.03
C ILE A 247 -2.71 -3.89 3.42
N SER A 248 -3.00 -3.11 4.47
CA SER A 248 -2.46 -3.33 5.82
C SER A 248 -3.57 -3.62 6.83
N GLN A 249 -4.24 -4.77 6.68
CA GLN A 249 -5.27 -5.23 7.62
C GLN A 249 -4.68 -5.86 8.89
N GLY A 250 -5.51 -6.01 9.92
CA GLY A 250 -5.14 -6.74 11.14
C GLY A 250 -5.09 -8.26 10.96
N GLU A 251 -4.29 -8.93 11.78
CA GLU A 251 -4.26 -10.40 11.89
C GLU A 251 -5.27 -10.88 12.95
N TYR A 252 -6.46 -11.25 12.51
CA TYR A 252 -7.57 -11.66 13.36
C TYR A 252 -7.54 -13.16 13.68
N ILE A 253 -6.49 -13.56 14.39
CA ILE A 253 -6.24 -14.94 14.79
C ILE A 253 -7.01 -15.29 16.07
N TRP A 254 -7.68 -16.44 16.09
CA TRP A 254 -8.27 -17.04 17.28
C TRP A 254 -7.94 -18.54 17.39
N PHE A 255 -8.02 -19.08 18.60
CA PHE A 255 -7.88 -20.52 18.83
C PHE A 255 -9.26 -21.19 18.80
N ASP A 256 -9.45 -22.12 17.87
CA ASP A 256 -10.69 -22.88 17.72
C ASP A 256 -10.49 -24.27 18.34
N ASP A 257 -11.06 -24.48 19.52
CA ASP A 257 -11.09 -25.76 20.23
C ASP A 257 -12.46 -26.46 20.08
N SER A 258 -13.30 -25.99 19.15
CA SER A 258 -14.63 -26.54 18.95
C SER A 258 -14.57 -27.96 18.41
N LYS A 259 -15.60 -28.77 18.71
CA LYS A 259 -15.60 -30.16 18.22
C LYS A 259 -15.60 -30.30 16.70
N VAL A 260 -16.04 -29.25 15.99
CA VAL A 260 -16.14 -29.20 14.53
C VAL A 260 -14.78 -29.31 13.85
N ILE A 261 -13.71 -28.87 14.52
CA ILE A 261 -12.37 -28.81 13.92
C ILE A 261 -11.52 -30.07 14.19
N TRP A 262 -11.99 -30.99 15.05
CA TRP A 262 -11.25 -32.23 15.37
C TRP A 262 -10.88 -33.06 14.15
N PRO A 263 -11.75 -33.28 13.15
CA PRO A 263 -11.38 -34.03 11.95
C PRO A 263 -10.23 -33.37 11.19
N GLN A 264 -10.23 -32.04 11.10
CA GLN A 264 -9.16 -31.29 10.43
C GLN A 264 -7.84 -31.37 11.22
N LEU A 265 -7.89 -31.26 12.55
CA LEU A 265 -6.72 -31.39 13.42
C LEU A 265 -6.14 -32.82 13.35
N GLN A 266 -6.99 -33.85 13.37
CA GLN A 266 -6.57 -35.24 13.19
C GLN A 266 -5.93 -35.46 11.81
N TYR A 267 -6.51 -34.91 10.75
CA TYR A 267 -5.93 -34.97 9.41
C TYR A 267 -4.53 -34.34 9.36
N GLN A 268 -4.36 -33.15 9.94
CA GLN A 268 -3.06 -32.47 10.00
C GLN A 268 -2.02 -33.28 10.81
N ARG A 269 -2.42 -33.84 11.95
CA ARG A 269 -1.58 -34.74 12.75
C ARG A 269 -1.14 -35.97 11.97
N ASN A 270 -2.07 -36.64 11.28
CA ASN A 270 -1.78 -37.83 10.49
C ASN A 270 -0.84 -37.51 9.33
N LYS A 271 -1.11 -36.42 8.59
CA LYS A 271 -0.24 -35.95 7.51
C LYS A 271 1.18 -35.67 8.02
N LYS A 272 1.32 -35.00 9.16
CA LYS A 272 2.62 -34.67 9.74
C LYS A 272 3.36 -35.89 10.28
N ASN A 273 2.66 -36.80 10.95
CA ASN A 273 3.21 -38.09 11.36
C ASN A 273 3.77 -38.88 10.17
N ASN A 274 3.08 -38.86 9.02
CA ASN A 274 3.56 -39.53 7.81
C ASN A 274 4.83 -38.89 7.25
N ILE A 275 4.89 -37.55 7.16
CA ILE A 275 6.11 -36.83 6.72
C ILE A 275 7.30 -37.13 7.65
N VAL A 276 7.07 -37.11 8.96
CA VAL A 276 8.11 -37.46 9.95
C VAL A 276 8.60 -38.89 9.73
N ARG A 277 7.68 -39.86 9.54
CA ARG A 277 8.04 -41.26 9.28
C ARG A 277 8.84 -41.43 7.99
N GLU A 278 8.44 -40.75 6.91
CA GLU A 278 9.17 -40.79 5.63
C GLU A 278 10.57 -40.20 5.76
N LEU A 279 10.73 -39.06 6.46
CA LEU A 279 12.03 -38.45 6.68
C LEU A 279 12.91 -39.26 7.62
N GLN A 280 12.33 -39.89 8.66
CA GLN A 280 13.04 -40.84 9.52
C GLN A 280 13.62 -41.99 8.70
N ASN A 281 12.81 -42.58 7.82
CA ASN A 281 13.26 -43.67 6.94
C ASN A 281 14.35 -43.20 5.96
N LYS A 282 14.23 -41.99 5.40
CA LYS A 282 15.27 -41.43 4.52
C LYS A 282 16.59 -41.21 5.25
N VAL A 283 16.56 -40.55 6.41
CA VAL A 283 17.75 -40.28 7.22
C VAL A 283 18.39 -41.58 7.73
N ALA A 284 17.59 -42.57 8.12
CA ALA A 284 18.09 -43.88 8.56
C ALA A 284 18.82 -44.65 7.44
N ASN A 285 18.44 -44.43 6.18
CA ASN A 285 19.08 -45.05 5.01
C ASN A 285 20.22 -44.21 4.42
N MET A 286 20.46 -43.01 4.94
CA MET A 286 21.59 -42.17 4.52
C MET A 286 22.86 -42.56 5.26
N ARG A 287 23.98 -42.55 4.55
CA ARG A 287 25.29 -42.67 5.20
C ARG A 287 25.61 -41.37 5.93
N SER A 288 26.32 -41.45 7.05
CA SER A 288 26.71 -40.27 7.83
C SER A 288 27.67 -39.33 7.09
N ASP A 289 28.37 -39.84 6.06
CA ASP A 289 29.24 -39.06 5.17
C ASP A 289 28.50 -38.44 3.97
N ASP A 290 27.18 -38.67 3.83
CA ASP A 290 26.36 -37.98 2.83
C ASP A 290 26.31 -36.48 3.18
N PRO A 291 26.65 -35.58 2.23
CA PRO A 291 26.67 -34.13 2.49
C PRO A 291 25.32 -33.57 2.94
N ASN A 292 24.21 -34.28 2.70
CA ASN A 292 22.87 -33.88 3.12
C ASN A 292 22.45 -34.44 4.49
N PHE A 293 23.18 -35.41 5.05
CA PHE A 293 22.78 -36.12 6.26
C PHE A 293 22.46 -35.16 7.42
N HIS A 294 23.40 -34.26 7.75
CA HIS A 294 23.22 -33.31 8.87
C HIS A 294 22.04 -32.34 8.63
N SER A 295 21.86 -31.85 7.40
CA SER A 295 20.74 -30.98 7.07
C SER A 295 19.41 -31.72 7.20
N MET A 296 19.31 -32.96 6.71
CA MET A 296 18.09 -33.75 6.79
C MET A 296 17.80 -34.19 8.24
N ALA A 297 18.81 -34.53 9.03
CA ALA A 297 18.67 -34.84 10.45
C ALA A 297 18.14 -33.64 11.25
N ALA A 298 18.65 -32.42 10.99
CA ALA A 298 18.16 -31.20 11.63
C ALA A 298 16.70 -30.89 11.24
N ILE A 299 16.34 -31.05 9.96
CA ILE A 299 14.95 -30.90 9.50
C ILE A 299 14.04 -31.92 10.20
N LEU A 300 14.48 -33.17 10.29
CA LEU A 300 13.74 -34.23 10.96
C LEU A 300 13.54 -33.95 12.44
N GLN A 301 14.58 -33.49 13.15
CA GLN A 301 14.46 -33.11 14.55
C GLN A 301 13.41 -32.01 14.73
N ASN A 302 13.51 -30.92 13.96
CA ASN A 302 12.55 -29.82 14.01
C ASN A 302 11.11 -30.31 13.74
N LEU A 303 10.90 -31.16 12.74
CA LEU A 303 9.58 -31.70 12.43
C LEU A 303 9.05 -32.65 13.51
N THR A 304 9.93 -33.40 14.18
CA THR A 304 9.57 -34.30 15.28
C THR A 304 9.12 -33.51 16.51
N GLU A 305 9.84 -32.45 16.86
CA GLU A 305 9.45 -31.51 17.94
C GLU A 305 8.10 -30.85 17.60
N GLU A 306 7.95 -30.36 16.38
CA GLU A 306 6.72 -29.70 15.93
C GLU A 306 5.52 -30.67 15.88
N ASN A 307 5.75 -31.94 15.53
CA ASN A 307 4.73 -32.99 15.54
C ASN A 307 4.33 -33.38 16.98
N THR A 308 5.30 -33.43 17.89
CA THR A 308 5.04 -33.65 19.32
C THR A 308 4.19 -32.51 19.89
N ARG A 309 4.53 -31.26 19.57
CA ARG A 309 3.72 -30.09 19.92
C ARG A 309 2.30 -30.20 19.37
N MET A 310 2.13 -30.51 18.09
CA MET A 310 0.82 -30.65 17.44
C MET A 310 -0.06 -31.75 18.06
N LYS A 311 0.54 -32.82 18.60
CA LYS A 311 -0.20 -33.86 19.35
C LYS A 311 -0.78 -33.36 20.67
N SER A 312 -0.17 -32.33 21.28
CA SER A 312 -0.66 -31.71 22.52
C SER A 312 -1.71 -30.62 22.30
N GLU A 313 -1.84 -30.11 21.07
CA GLU A 313 -2.80 -29.04 20.75
C GLU A 313 -4.25 -29.51 20.92
N THR A 314 -5.09 -28.76 21.64
CA THR A 314 -6.52 -29.07 21.78
C THR A 314 -7.39 -28.41 20.72
N GLY A 315 -6.77 -27.63 19.82
CA GLY A 315 -7.45 -26.77 18.87
C GLY A 315 -6.56 -26.33 17.72
N LEU A 316 -7.10 -25.51 16.84
CA LEU A 316 -6.40 -24.93 15.70
C LEU A 316 -6.41 -23.41 15.76
N ALA A 317 -5.26 -22.78 15.50
CA ALA A 317 -5.23 -21.37 15.19
C ALA A 317 -5.96 -21.13 13.85
N ARG A 318 -6.97 -20.29 13.88
CA ARG A 318 -7.74 -19.83 12.72
C ARG A 318 -7.50 -18.35 12.53
N ASN A 319 -7.57 -17.89 11.29
CA ASN A 319 -7.52 -16.46 10.97
C ASN A 319 -8.82 -16.04 10.29
N MET A 320 -9.37 -14.89 10.68
CA MET A 320 -10.55 -14.34 10.03
C MET A 320 -10.05 -13.59 8.79
N ALA A 321 -10.32 -14.15 7.62
CA ALA A 321 -9.91 -13.53 6.37
C ALA A 321 -10.66 -12.20 6.18
N CYS A 322 -9.91 -11.12 6.01
CA CYS A 322 -10.49 -9.86 5.58
C CYS A 322 -10.89 -9.94 4.11
N PRO A 323 -11.97 -9.25 3.69
CA PRO A 323 -12.30 -9.14 2.29
C PRO A 323 -11.14 -8.54 1.50
N VAL A 324 -10.85 -9.16 0.36
CA VAL A 324 -9.86 -8.70 -0.62
C VAL A 324 -10.22 -7.33 -1.20
N ASN A 325 -9.26 -6.64 -1.81
CA ASN A 325 -9.38 -5.26 -2.29
C ASN A 325 -10.47 -5.05 -3.37
N ASP A 326 -10.88 -6.11 -4.06
CA ASP A 326 -11.98 -6.13 -5.05
C ASP A 326 -13.34 -6.49 -4.45
N SER A 327 -13.42 -6.61 -3.13
CA SER A 327 -14.67 -6.85 -2.43
C SER A 327 -15.67 -5.72 -2.64
N ILE A 328 -16.94 -6.09 -2.77
CA ILE A 328 -18.08 -5.16 -2.77
C ILE A 328 -18.12 -4.26 -1.52
N MET A 329 -17.43 -4.66 -0.45
CA MET A 329 -17.26 -3.88 0.77
C MET A 329 -16.70 -2.47 0.50
N TYR A 330 -15.93 -2.26 -0.57
CA TYR A 330 -15.30 -0.97 -0.89
C TYR A 330 -16.07 -0.14 -1.92
N ILE A 331 -17.29 -0.54 -2.29
CA ILE A 331 -18.14 0.22 -3.21
C ILE A 331 -18.61 1.51 -2.54
N PRO A 332 -18.67 2.63 -3.27
CA PRO A 332 -19.29 3.86 -2.81
C PRO A 332 -20.69 3.66 -2.20
N GLU A 333 -21.00 4.48 -1.19
CA GLU A 333 -22.28 4.44 -0.46
C GLU A 333 -22.56 3.16 0.35
N SER A 334 -21.57 2.29 0.58
CA SER A 334 -21.74 1.09 1.44
C SER A 334 -22.09 1.43 2.89
N LEU A 335 -21.68 2.61 3.40
CA LEU A 335 -22.15 3.14 4.70
C LEU A 335 -23.49 3.89 4.60
N GLY A 336 -23.89 4.32 3.40
CA GLY A 336 -25.08 5.11 3.13
C GLY A 336 -24.80 6.22 2.11
N ALA A 337 -25.85 6.78 1.51
CA ALA A 337 -25.75 7.83 0.49
C ALA A 337 -25.02 9.10 0.99
N GLY A 338 -25.11 9.41 2.29
CA GLY A 338 -24.42 10.56 2.90
C GLY A 338 -22.92 10.33 3.18
N ALA A 339 -22.42 9.10 2.98
CA ALA A 339 -21.03 8.72 3.22
C ALA A 339 -20.23 8.56 1.93
N ASP A 340 -20.51 9.42 0.94
CA ASP A 340 -19.79 9.55 -0.33
C ASP A 340 -19.22 10.97 -0.48
N ILE A 341 -18.26 11.14 -1.37
CA ILE A 341 -17.86 12.43 -1.90
C ILE A 341 -18.84 12.91 -2.97
N SER A 342 -18.89 14.21 -3.23
CA SER A 342 -19.81 14.77 -4.23
C SER A 342 -19.46 14.33 -5.65
N ASP A 343 -20.47 14.18 -6.51
CA ASP A 343 -20.28 13.89 -7.93
C ASP A 343 -19.45 14.95 -8.64
N GLU A 344 -19.58 16.22 -8.25
CA GLU A 344 -18.73 17.31 -8.72
C GLU A 344 -17.24 17.02 -8.45
N LEU A 345 -16.92 16.53 -7.25
CA LEU A 345 -15.55 16.17 -6.90
C LEU A 345 -15.09 14.92 -7.64
N LYS A 346 -15.94 13.89 -7.78
CA LYS A 346 -15.65 12.70 -8.59
C LYS A 346 -15.31 13.08 -10.04
N PHE A 347 -16.12 13.95 -10.64
CA PHE A 347 -15.89 14.47 -12.00
C PHE A 347 -14.58 15.26 -12.10
N LYS A 348 -14.30 16.13 -11.11
CA LYS A 348 -13.04 16.88 -11.06
C LYS A 348 -11.82 15.96 -10.96
N ILE A 349 -11.88 14.94 -10.09
CA ILE A 349 -10.83 13.93 -9.94
C ILE A 349 -10.62 13.20 -11.26
N ALA A 350 -11.69 12.70 -11.89
CA ALA A 350 -11.64 12.01 -13.17
C ALA A 350 -11.03 12.88 -14.27
N LYS A 351 -11.47 14.14 -14.40
CA LYS A 351 -10.94 15.08 -15.40
C LYS A 351 -9.43 15.34 -15.24
N ILE A 352 -8.90 15.30 -14.02
CA ILE A 352 -7.49 15.61 -13.75
C ILE A 352 -6.61 14.36 -13.81
N GLN A 353 -7.05 13.25 -13.20
CA GLN A 353 -6.25 12.04 -13.05
C GLN A 353 -6.47 11.02 -14.17
N SER A 354 -7.62 11.06 -14.85
CA SER A 354 -8.03 10.13 -15.91
C SER A 354 -8.81 10.86 -17.02
N PRO A 355 -8.23 11.92 -17.65
CA PRO A 355 -8.95 12.80 -18.57
C PRO A 355 -9.57 12.07 -19.78
N THR A 356 -8.96 10.97 -20.22
CA THR A 356 -9.41 10.20 -21.40
C THR A 356 -10.34 9.06 -21.05
N LYS A 357 -10.23 8.49 -19.85
CA LYS A 357 -10.92 7.25 -19.49
C LYS A 357 -11.99 7.42 -18.42
N GLY A 358 -12.04 8.58 -17.77
CA GLY A 358 -13.09 8.91 -16.81
C GLY A 358 -12.93 8.24 -15.44
N PRO A 359 -13.97 8.33 -14.59
CA PRO A 359 -13.96 7.83 -13.21
C PRO A 359 -13.96 6.30 -13.11
N GLN A 360 -14.33 5.57 -14.16
CA GLN A 360 -14.42 4.10 -14.18
C GLN A 360 -13.08 3.39 -13.94
N LEU A 361 -11.97 4.12 -14.10
CA LEU A 361 -10.61 3.59 -14.00
C LEU A 361 -9.81 4.12 -12.82
N LEU A 362 -10.43 4.95 -12.00
CA LEU A 362 -9.87 5.42 -10.75
C LEU A 362 -10.53 4.60 -9.65
N PRO A 363 -9.78 3.94 -8.75
CA PRO A 363 -10.38 3.20 -7.66
C PRO A 363 -11.00 4.16 -6.65
N ALA A 364 -12.10 3.77 -6.03
CA ALA A 364 -12.87 4.63 -5.13
C ALA A 364 -12.15 4.95 -3.80
N LYS A 365 -11.22 4.07 -3.35
CA LYS A 365 -10.44 4.20 -2.09
C LYS A 365 -11.29 4.38 -0.82
N TYR A 366 -12.40 3.65 -0.70
CA TYR A 366 -13.36 3.84 0.41
C TYR A 366 -12.85 3.45 1.79
N TYR A 367 -11.70 2.79 1.87
CA TYR A 367 -11.03 2.56 3.14
C TYR A 367 -10.74 3.86 3.91
N HIS A 368 -10.54 5.00 3.22
CA HIS A 368 -10.42 6.32 3.86
C HIS A 368 -11.71 6.74 4.57
N VAL A 369 -12.87 6.44 3.98
CA VAL A 369 -14.18 6.74 4.58
C VAL A 369 -14.38 5.88 5.83
N TYR A 370 -14.07 4.58 5.76
CA TYR A 370 -14.27 3.64 6.87
C TYR A 370 -13.30 3.91 8.03
N GLY A 371 -12.02 4.10 7.72
CA GLY A 371 -11.01 4.49 8.71
C GLY A 371 -11.37 5.81 9.39
N SER A 372 -11.80 6.83 8.63
CA SER A 372 -12.21 8.11 9.19
C SER A 372 -13.47 8.01 10.05
N ALA A 373 -14.48 7.26 9.61
CA ALA A 373 -15.70 7.03 10.37
C ALA A 373 -15.40 6.34 11.71
N PHE A 374 -14.57 5.29 11.70
CA PHE A 374 -14.12 4.62 12.91
C PHE A 374 -13.40 5.58 13.86
N MET A 375 -12.42 6.32 13.35
CA MET A 375 -11.62 7.23 14.16
C MET A 375 -12.43 8.42 14.71
N ALA A 376 -13.37 8.97 13.94
CA ALA A 376 -14.32 9.97 14.41
C ALA A 376 -15.22 9.40 15.51
N CYS A 377 -15.67 8.13 15.37
CA CYS A 377 -16.41 7.46 16.42
C CYS A 377 -15.60 7.32 17.71
N GLN A 378 -14.29 7.04 17.63
CA GLN A 378 -13.41 6.99 18.81
C GLN A 378 -13.32 8.35 19.52
N LEU A 379 -13.23 9.45 18.75
CA LEU A 379 -13.26 10.82 19.29
C LEU A 379 -14.60 11.10 20.02
N ILE A 380 -15.72 10.78 19.38
CA ILE A 380 -17.07 10.99 19.92
C ILE A 380 -17.29 10.17 21.19
N GLN A 381 -16.85 8.92 21.20
CA GLN A 381 -16.89 8.07 22.38
C GLN A 381 -16.09 8.67 23.54
N GLY A 382 -14.97 9.33 23.26
CA GLY A 382 -14.18 10.07 24.25
C GLY A 382 -14.76 11.45 24.64
N GLY A 383 -15.92 11.82 24.09
CA GLY A 383 -16.69 13.01 24.46
C GLY A 383 -16.48 14.23 23.56
N ILE A 384 -15.69 14.13 22.49
CA ILE A 384 -15.59 15.21 21.49
C ILE A 384 -16.92 15.32 20.73
N LYS A 385 -17.39 16.54 20.49
CA LYS A 385 -18.65 16.76 19.75
C LYS A 385 -18.50 16.31 18.29
N ALA A 386 -19.59 15.87 17.68
CA ALA A 386 -19.63 15.40 16.29
C ALA A 386 -18.99 16.38 15.31
N GLU A 387 -19.34 17.67 15.39
CA GLU A 387 -18.82 18.70 14.48
C GLU A 387 -17.31 18.91 14.66
N GLN A 388 -16.83 18.78 15.90
CA GLN A 388 -15.40 18.86 16.21
C GLN A 388 -14.65 17.62 15.70
N ALA A 389 -15.25 16.43 15.78
CA ALA A 389 -14.67 15.21 15.24
C ALA A 389 -14.50 15.28 13.71
N VAL A 390 -15.49 15.83 12.99
CA VAL A 390 -15.41 16.11 11.54
C VAL A 390 -14.24 17.05 11.24
N ILE A 391 -14.13 18.16 11.97
CA ILE A 391 -13.05 19.13 11.81
C ILE A 391 -11.68 18.46 12.05
N LEU A 392 -11.55 17.66 13.11
CA LEU A 392 -10.31 16.95 13.44
C LEU A 392 -9.92 15.95 12.34
N GLN A 393 -10.86 15.15 11.82
CA GLN A 393 -10.55 14.21 10.73
C GLN A 393 -10.13 14.90 9.44
N LYS A 394 -10.77 16.03 9.09
CA LYS A 394 -10.34 16.85 7.94
C LYS A 394 -8.92 17.39 8.11
N GLN A 395 -8.57 17.83 9.31
CA GLN A 395 -7.20 18.31 9.57
C GLN A 395 -6.19 17.17 9.62
N ALA A 396 -6.55 16.00 10.16
CA ALA A 396 -5.71 14.81 10.09
C ALA A 396 -5.42 14.46 8.62
N ALA A 397 -6.45 14.40 7.78
CA ALA A 397 -6.34 14.19 6.33
C ALA A 397 -5.39 15.18 5.65
N ARG A 398 -5.56 16.48 5.91
CA ARG A 398 -4.67 17.52 5.40
C ARG A 398 -3.23 17.32 5.84
N TYR A 399 -3.03 17.05 7.13
CA TYR A 399 -1.70 16.96 7.71
C TYR A 399 -0.93 15.76 7.17
N TYR A 400 -1.49 14.54 7.26
CA TYR A 400 -0.74 13.35 6.82
C TYR A 400 -0.51 13.37 5.31
N ARG A 401 -1.49 13.84 4.52
CA ARG A 401 -1.31 13.97 3.07
C ARG A 401 -0.24 15.01 2.75
N GLY A 402 -0.18 16.10 3.54
CA GLY A 402 0.89 17.08 3.57
C GLY A 402 2.25 16.43 3.71
N VAL A 403 2.46 15.76 4.85
CA VAL A 403 3.72 15.06 5.16
C VAL A 403 4.10 14.08 4.04
N ARG A 404 3.17 13.23 3.60
CA ARG A 404 3.42 12.25 2.52
C ARG A 404 3.85 12.92 1.21
N MET A 405 3.18 13.98 0.77
CA MET A 405 3.58 14.68 -0.46
C MET A 405 4.94 15.34 -0.32
N CYS A 406 5.28 15.81 0.88
CA CYS A 406 6.56 16.46 1.12
C CYS A 406 7.71 15.47 1.16
N GLU A 407 7.53 14.30 1.77
CA GLU A 407 8.50 13.21 1.69
C GLU A 407 8.68 12.73 0.26
N LEU A 408 7.59 12.56 -0.50
CA LEU A 408 7.67 12.23 -1.92
C LEU A 408 8.42 13.29 -2.72
N ALA A 409 8.12 14.58 -2.51
CA ALA A 409 8.79 15.67 -3.21
C ALA A 409 10.28 15.75 -2.88
N ARG A 410 10.68 15.53 -1.62
CA ARG A 410 12.09 15.43 -1.21
C ARG A 410 12.79 14.21 -1.81
N GLY A 411 12.09 13.07 -1.87
CA GLY A 411 12.57 11.88 -2.54
C GLY A 411 12.90 12.17 -4.01
N TYR A 412 11.95 12.75 -4.74
CA TYR A 412 12.16 13.13 -6.14
C TYR A 412 13.24 14.20 -6.33
N GLU A 413 13.38 15.16 -5.41
CA GLU A 413 14.46 16.15 -5.46
C GLU A 413 15.83 15.48 -5.32
N SER A 414 15.98 14.57 -4.35
CA SER A 414 17.21 13.80 -4.15
C SER A 414 17.57 12.99 -5.41
N GLN A 415 16.58 12.30 -5.99
CA GLN A 415 16.76 11.56 -7.24
C GLN A 415 17.13 12.48 -8.41
N ARG A 416 16.51 13.66 -8.51
CA ARG A 416 16.82 14.66 -9.52
C ARG A 416 18.24 15.18 -9.36
N ALA A 417 18.69 15.45 -8.14
CA ALA A 417 20.06 15.89 -7.87
C ALA A 417 21.07 14.85 -8.35
N GLN A 418 20.82 13.55 -8.10
CA GLN A 418 21.67 12.45 -8.59
C GLN A 418 21.70 12.42 -10.14
N ILE A 419 20.54 12.48 -10.79
CA ILE A 419 20.45 12.52 -12.26
C ILE A 419 21.16 13.75 -12.84
N MET A 420 21.02 14.91 -12.22
CA MET A 420 21.64 16.14 -12.67
C MET A 420 23.17 16.08 -12.57
N THR A 421 23.71 15.44 -11.52
CA THR A 421 25.16 15.17 -11.42
C THR A 421 25.63 14.33 -12.60
N LEU A 422 24.97 13.20 -12.85
CA LEU A 422 25.29 12.30 -13.97
C LEU A 422 25.21 12.99 -15.33
N TYR A 423 24.19 13.82 -15.53
CA TYR A 423 24.01 14.59 -16.75
C TYR A 423 25.05 15.70 -16.93
N ASN A 424 25.45 16.38 -15.84
CA ASN A 424 26.47 17.42 -15.90
C ASN A 424 27.86 16.85 -16.21
N ASP A 425 28.19 15.68 -15.65
CA ASP A 425 29.43 14.97 -15.96
C ASP A 425 29.47 14.57 -17.43
N TYR A 426 28.37 14.00 -17.95
CA TYR A 426 28.21 13.75 -19.39
C TYR A 426 28.43 15.00 -20.25
N LYS A 427 27.83 16.14 -19.87
CA LYS A 427 28.02 17.39 -20.62
C LYS A 427 29.48 17.83 -20.61
N LYS A 428 30.16 17.73 -19.47
CA LYS A 428 31.58 18.08 -19.34
C LYS A 428 32.45 17.22 -20.26
N ASP A 429 32.22 15.92 -20.28
CA ASP A 429 32.94 14.97 -21.15
C ASP A 429 32.63 15.20 -22.63
N PHE A 430 31.37 15.49 -22.96
CA PHE A 430 30.97 15.84 -24.32
C PHE A 430 31.70 17.08 -24.83
N PHE A 431 31.77 18.16 -24.03
CA PHE A 431 32.47 19.38 -24.42
C PHE A 431 33.98 19.20 -24.47
N LYS A 432 34.57 18.43 -23.54
CA LYS A 432 35.99 18.07 -23.56
C LYS A 432 36.33 17.33 -24.86
N THR A 433 35.59 16.27 -25.18
CA THR A 433 35.79 15.46 -26.40
C THR A 433 35.60 16.28 -27.67
N THR A 434 34.59 17.15 -27.71
CA THR A 434 34.33 18.02 -28.87
C THR A 434 35.45 19.04 -29.07
N ARG A 435 36.00 19.58 -27.98
CA ARG A 435 37.14 20.50 -28.02
C ARG A 435 38.41 19.78 -28.48
N ASP A 436 38.72 18.63 -27.89
CA ASP A 436 39.95 17.88 -28.16
C ASP A 436 39.97 17.35 -29.61
N ASN A 437 38.82 16.92 -30.14
CA ASN A 437 38.67 16.48 -31.55
C ASN A 437 38.49 17.62 -32.54
N GLY A 438 38.06 18.80 -32.08
CA GLY A 438 37.82 19.98 -32.93
C GLY A 438 39.07 20.83 -33.19
N TRP A 439 40.14 20.62 -32.43
CA TRP A 439 41.36 21.45 -32.50
C TRP A 439 42.50 20.83 -33.33
N THR A 440 42.44 19.54 -33.64
CA THR A 440 43.57 18.80 -34.27
C THR A 440 43.65 18.88 -35.80
N ASN A 441 42.82 19.68 -36.49
CA ASN A 441 42.83 19.74 -37.96
C ASN A 441 42.73 21.15 -38.54
N ARG A 442 43.65 22.05 -38.16
CA ARG A 442 43.80 23.37 -38.83
C ARG A 442 44.71 23.36 -40.07
N ASN A 443 45.38 22.25 -40.39
CA ASN A 443 46.35 22.21 -41.51
C ASN A 443 45.90 21.45 -42.77
N SER A 444 44.66 20.93 -42.86
CA SER A 444 44.15 20.38 -44.13
C SER A 444 43.31 21.43 -44.86
N THR A 445 43.99 22.29 -45.60
CA THR A 445 43.38 23.24 -46.53
C THR A 445 42.53 22.49 -47.56
N GLN A 446 41.30 22.97 -47.76
CA GLN A 446 40.39 22.63 -48.85
C GLN A 446 39.70 21.24 -48.84
N THR A 447 38.36 21.30 -48.93
CA THR A 447 37.41 20.24 -49.37
C THR A 447 36.73 19.36 -48.31
N ARG A 448 36.56 19.81 -47.06
CA ARG A 448 35.53 19.28 -46.13
C ARG A 448 34.64 20.37 -45.55
N ARG A 449 34.00 21.14 -46.43
CA ARG A 449 33.03 22.18 -46.06
C ARG A 449 31.59 21.68 -45.96
N LYS A 450 31.33 20.37 -45.98
CA LYS A 450 29.98 19.82 -45.91
C LYS A 450 29.83 18.97 -44.64
N THR A 451 28.91 19.43 -43.79
CA THR A 451 28.34 18.75 -42.61
C THR A 451 29.25 18.57 -41.39
N GLN A 452 29.89 19.65 -40.91
CA GLN A 452 30.13 19.79 -39.48
C GLN A 452 28.77 20.04 -38.80
N ILE A 453 28.00 18.97 -38.60
CA ILE A 453 26.79 19.02 -37.79
C ILE A 453 27.26 19.45 -36.39
N LYS A 454 26.93 20.68 -35.97
CA LYS A 454 27.11 21.14 -34.59
C LYS A 454 26.35 20.16 -33.71
N LYS A 455 27.03 19.14 -33.20
CA LYS A 455 26.44 18.22 -32.24
C LYS A 455 26.17 19.05 -30.99
N ARG A 456 24.90 19.30 -30.69
CA ARG A 456 24.49 19.80 -29.37
C ARG A 456 24.63 18.66 -28.36
N PRO A 457 24.88 18.95 -27.08
CA PRO A 457 24.67 17.94 -26.05
C PRO A 457 23.21 17.44 -26.11
N LEU A 458 23.03 16.16 -25.80
CA LEU A 458 21.71 15.57 -25.60
C LEU A 458 20.96 16.33 -24.49
N THR A 459 19.64 16.43 -24.59
CA THR A 459 18.80 16.84 -23.45
C THR A 459 18.89 15.80 -22.32
N ILE A 460 18.38 16.11 -21.13
CA ILE A 460 18.40 15.17 -20.01
C ILE A 460 17.60 13.89 -20.33
N ASP A 461 16.43 14.03 -20.96
CA ASP A 461 15.58 12.93 -21.42
C ASP A 461 16.31 12.07 -22.47
N GLU A 462 16.93 12.74 -23.46
CA GLU A 462 17.71 12.07 -24.50
C GLU A 462 18.93 11.34 -23.91
N PHE A 463 19.62 11.95 -22.95
CA PHE A 463 20.75 11.37 -22.24
C PHE A 463 20.33 10.12 -21.45
N LEU A 464 19.29 10.22 -20.62
CA LEU A 464 18.80 9.10 -19.82
C LEU A 464 18.35 7.95 -20.71
N PHE A 465 17.59 8.25 -21.78
CA PHE A 465 17.13 7.23 -22.72
C PHE A 465 18.30 6.56 -23.44
N GLN A 466 19.27 7.33 -23.97
CA GLN A 466 20.42 6.75 -24.65
C GLN A 466 21.29 5.93 -23.70
N LYS A 467 21.56 6.43 -22.48
CA LYS A 467 22.35 5.72 -21.48
C LYS A 467 21.69 4.40 -21.10
N MET A 468 20.37 4.39 -20.90
CA MET A 468 19.62 3.17 -20.61
C MET A 468 19.56 2.21 -21.79
N LYS A 469 19.37 2.72 -23.01
CA LYS A 469 19.43 1.91 -24.23
C LYS A 469 20.78 1.23 -24.37
N THR A 470 21.89 1.97 -24.20
CA THR A 470 23.25 1.40 -24.24
C THR A 470 23.45 0.32 -23.18
N ILE A 471 22.91 0.54 -21.98
CA ILE A 471 22.95 -0.44 -20.90
C ILE A 471 22.18 -1.71 -21.26
N MET A 472 20.94 -1.60 -21.75
CA MET A 472 20.12 -2.76 -22.15
C MET A 472 20.78 -3.53 -23.29
N GLN A 473 21.33 -2.83 -24.28
CA GLN A 473 22.04 -3.44 -25.41
C GLN A 473 23.36 -4.12 -25.00
N SER A 474 23.93 -3.78 -23.84
CA SER A 474 25.16 -4.42 -23.37
C SER A 474 24.94 -5.82 -22.78
N GLU A 475 23.71 -6.32 -22.67
CA GLU A 475 23.28 -7.57 -22.00
C GLU A 475 23.70 -7.72 -20.52
N ARG A 476 24.53 -6.81 -20.00
CA ARG A 476 25.22 -6.94 -18.72
C ARG A 476 24.41 -6.48 -17.49
N CYS A 477 23.28 -5.79 -17.67
CA CYS A 477 22.32 -5.54 -16.58
C CYS A 477 21.21 -6.61 -16.49
N ILE A 478 21.15 -7.57 -17.42
CA ILE A 478 20.01 -8.51 -17.54
C ILE A 478 20.26 -9.81 -16.75
N ARG A 479 21.51 -10.30 -16.62
CA ARG A 479 21.81 -11.57 -15.91
C ARG A 479 23.19 -11.61 -15.24
N PRO A 480 23.38 -11.00 -14.06
CA PRO A 480 24.60 -11.21 -13.28
C PRO A 480 24.78 -12.67 -12.80
N LYS A 481 23.66 -13.38 -12.58
CA LYS A 481 23.66 -14.65 -11.82
C LYS A 481 23.91 -15.92 -12.63
N LEU A 482 23.68 -15.93 -13.95
CA LEU A 482 23.64 -17.19 -14.71
C LEU A 482 24.94 -17.58 -15.44
N ARG A 483 25.92 -16.67 -15.58
CA ARG A 483 27.22 -17.04 -16.20
C ARG A 483 28.26 -17.52 -15.20
N TYR A 484 28.09 -17.32 -13.89
CA TYR A 484 29.11 -17.72 -12.91
C TYR A 484 28.95 -19.15 -12.39
N SER A 485 27.73 -19.72 -12.33
CA SER A 485 27.55 -21.06 -11.76
C SER A 485 27.88 -22.21 -12.71
N SER A 486 27.92 -21.98 -14.02
CA SER A 486 28.22 -23.03 -15.01
C SER A 486 29.70 -23.19 -15.36
N TYR A 487 30.59 -22.31 -14.86
CA TYR A 487 32.01 -22.29 -15.24
C TYR A 487 32.97 -22.98 -14.24
N PHE A 488 32.46 -23.49 -13.11
CA PHE A 488 33.30 -24.15 -12.09
C PHE A 488 33.54 -25.66 -12.31
N GLY A 489 33.22 -26.20 -13.49
CA GLY A 489 33.59 -27.57 -13.88
C GLY A 489 34.87 -27.59 -14.73
N GLN A 490 35.99 -28.03 -14.12
CA GLN A 490 37.27 -28.41 -14.74
C GLN A 490 37.67 -27.64 -16.03
N GLN A 491 38.37 -26.51 -15.88
CA GLN A 491 39.01 -25.81 -17.01
C GLN A 491 40.52 -25.72 -16.84
N SER A 492 41.23 -25.62 -17.97
CA SER A 492 42.70 -25.56 -18.05
C SER A 492 43.25 -24.25 -17.46
N GLU A 493 44.53 -24.24 -17.08
CA GLU A 493 45.19 -23.07 -16.47
C GLU A 493 45.21 -21.84 -17.40
N SER A 494 45.23 -22.03 -18.73
CA SER A 494 45.10 -20.94 -19.70
C SER A 494 43.67 -20.35 -19.77
N ASP A 495 42.65 -21.15 -19.50
CA ASP A 495 41.27 -20.66 -19.41
C ASP A 495 41.07 -19.84 -18.13
N TYR A 496 41.81 -20.18 -17.06
CA TYR A 496 41.76 -19.45 -15.78
C TYR A 496 42.23 -17.99 -15.93
N GLU A 497 43.35 -17.72 -16.61
CA GLU A 497 43.85 -16.35 -16.81
C GLU A 497 42.93 -15.51 -17.71
N LYS A 498 42.40 -16.12 -18.78
CA LYS A 498 41.41 -15.47 -19.65
C LYS A 498 40.13 -15.13 -18.88
N ASN A 499 39.66 -16.07 -18.04
CA ASN A 499 38.52 -15.87 -17.17
C ASN A 499 38.78 -14.77 -16.13
N GLN A 500 39.97 -14.69 -15.53
CA GLN A 500 40.33 -13.62 -14.58
C GLN A 500 40.29 -12.22 -15.23
N LYS A 501 40.75 -12.10 -16.48
CA LYS A 501 40.65 -10.85 -17.23
C LYS A 501 39.20 -10.49 -17.53
N GLU A 502 38.38 -11.43 -17.99
CA GLU A 502 36.96 -11.21 -18.25
C GLU A 502 36.18 -10.87 -16.96
N VAL A 503 36.52 -11.50 -15.82
CA VAL A 503 35.99 -11.22 -14.48
C VAL A 503 36.38 -9.80 -14.03
N SER A 504 37.64 -9.41 -14.20
CA SER A 504 38.13 -8.06 -13.88
C SER A 504 37.45 -6.98 -14.73
N GLU A 505 37.33 -7.20 -16.04
CA GLU A 505 36.63 -6.30 -16.96
C GLU A 505 35.13 -6.21 -16.64
N TYR A 506 34.50 -7.33 -16.28
CA TYR A 506 33.11 -7.37 -15.81
C TYR A 506 32.93 -6.63 -14.49
N ASN A 507 33.80 -6.86 -13.50
CA ASN A 507 33.74 -6.19 -12.19
C ASN A 507 33.97 -4.68 -12.31
N ASN A 508 34.90 -4.24 -13.15
CA ASN A 508 35.13 -2.84 -13.42
C ASN A 508 33.92 -2.21 -14.15
N TRP A 509 33.37 -2.92 -15.15
CA TRP A 509 32.15 -2.50 -15.84
C TRP A 509 30.96 -2.42 -14.86
N TYR A 510 30.77 -3.39 -13.97
CA TYR A 510 29.69 -3.45 -12.99
C TYR A 510 29.84 -2.38 -11.91
N LYS A 511 31.07 -2.10 -11.46
CA LYS A 511 31.35 -1.00 -10.54
C LYS A 511 30.93 0.35 -11.12
N ILE A 512 31.10 0.55 -12.43
CA ILE A 512 30.77 1.81 -13.11
C ILE A 512 29.30 1.85 -13.55
N ASN A 513 28.78 0.78 -14.14
CA ASN A 513 27.45 0.74 -14.79
C ASN A 513 26.39 -0.01 -13.97
N GLY A 514 26.79 -0.98 -13.15
CA GLY A 514 25.89 -1.72 -12.26
C GLY A 514 25.34 -0.84 -11.14
N GLN A 515 26.16 0.04 -10.56
CA GLN A 515 25.70 1.07 -9.63
C GLN A 515 24.70 2.02 -10.30
N PHE A 516 25.00 2.46 -11.52
CA PHE A 516 24.09 3.29 -12.31
C PHE A 516 22.77 2.56 -12.66
N CYS A 517 22.82 1.26 -13.00
CA CYS A 517 21.62 0.43 -13.23
C CYS A 517 20.79 0.31 -11.95
N GLY A 518 21.42 0.02 -10.81
CA GLY A 518 20.72 -0.09 -9.53
C GLY A 518 20.08 1.23 -9.11
N GLU A 519 20.83 2.33 -9.17
CA GLU A 519 20.35 3.67 -8.84
C GLU A 519 19.24 4.10 -9.79
N LEU A 520 19.46 4.02 -11.11
CA LEU A 520 18.47 4.48 -12.08
C LEU A 520 17.23 3.59 -12.13
N SER A 521 17.38 2.27 -11.98
CA SER A 521 16.24 1.35 -11.83
C SER A 521 15.43 1.68 -10.58
N SER A 522 16.08 1.98 -9.45
CA SER A 522 15.40 2.42 -8.23
C SER A 522 14.70 3.78 -8.38
N ILE A 523 15.30 4.71 -9.13
CA ILE A 523 14.76 6.04 -9.39
C ILE A 523 13.52 5.98 -10.30
N ILE A 524 13.59 5.17 -11.36
CA ILE A 524 12.60 5.12 -12.43
C ILE A 524 11.53 4.03 -12.19
N GLY A 525 11.77 3.10 -11.25
CA GLY A 525 10.88 1.97 -10.97
C GLY A 525 10.90 0.95 -12.11
N LEU A 526 12.10 0.61 -12.59
CA LEU A 526 12.27 -0.44 -13.59
C LEU A 526 12.31 -1.82 -12.91
N PRO A 527 11.79 -2.88 -13.55
CA PRO A 527 12.05 -4.24 -13.08
C PRO A 527 13.56 -4.51 -13.04
N SER A 528 13.97 -5.47 -12.22
CA SER A 528 15.37 -5.88 -12.10
C SER A 528 15.93 -6.50 -13.38
N GLU A 529 15.05 -6.94 -14.28
CA GLU A 529 15.38 -7.52 -15.58
C GLU A 529 14.60 -6.74 -16.65
N LEU A 530 15.30 -6.27 -17.68
CA LEU A 530 14.74 -5.52 -18.80
C LEU A 530 15.16 -6.19 -20.10
N GLU A 531 14.23 -6.40 -21.01
CA GLU A 531 14.46 -6.94 -22.35
C GLU A 531 14.43 -5.84 -23.41
N ALA A 532 15.00 -6.08 -24.60
CA ALA A 532 15.01 -5.07 -25.68
C ALA A 532 13.59 -4.63 -26.10
N SER A 533 12.60 -5.50 -25.94
CA SER A 533 11.16 -5.23 -26.12
C SER A 533 10.63 -4.13 -25.17
N ASP A 534 11.30 -3.87 -24.05
CA ASP A 534 10.90 -2.87 -23.05
C ASP A 534 11.31 -1.43 -23.40
N LEU A 535 12.02 -1.20 -24.50
CA LEU A 535 12.51 0.14 -24.88
C LEU A 535 11.40 1.21 -24.98
N PRO A 536 10.20 0.94 -25.55
CA PRO A 536 9.10 1.90 -25.53
C PRO A 536 8.63 2.25 -24.11
N MET A 537 8.41 1.23 -23.26
CA MET A 537 8.02 1.39 -21.86
C MET A 537 9.07 2.21 -21.08
N LEU A 538 10.36 1.96 -21.32
CA LEU A 538 11.45 2.69 -20.69
C LEU A 538 11.37 4.19 -20.97
N ARG A 539 11.10 4.58 -22.21
CA ARG A 539 10.98 5.99 -22.59
C ARG A 539 9.85 6.68 -21.84
N GLU A 540 8.72 5.99 -21.73
CA GLU A 540 7.58 6.46 -20.96
C GLU A 540 7.90 6.58 -19.47
N LYS A 541 8.53 5.56 -18.87
CA LYS A 541 8.92 5.59 -17.46
C LYS A 541 9.91 6.71 -17.14
N ILE A 542 10.89 6.97 -18.01
CA ILE A 542 11.80 8.12 -17.90
C ILE A 542 10.99 9.43 -17.93
N SER A 543 10.08 9.57 -18.89
CA SER A 543 9.22 10.77 -18.99
C SER A 543 8.42 10.98 -17.71
N ILE A 544 7.75 9.94 -17.20
CA ILE A 544 6.96 9.99 -15.96
C ILE A 544 7.83 10.33 -14.75
N ALA A 545 9.04 9.77 -14.65
CA ALA A 545 9.96 10.07 -13.56
C ALA A 545 10.39 11.54 -13.58
N LEU A 546 10.76 12.07 -14.75
CA LEU A 546 11.11 13.48 -14.92
C LEU A 546 9.92 14.41 -14.65
N GLU A 547 8.71 14.04 -15.06
CA GLU A 547 7.49 14.77 -14.70
C GLU A 547 7.29 14.86 -13.19
N LYS A 548 7.49 13.76 -12.47
CA LYS A 548 7.40 13.70 -11.01
C LYS A 548 8.46 14.56 -10.33
N MET A 549 9.70 14.54 -10.84
CA MET A 549 10.79 15.40 -10.36
C MET A 549 10.51 16.88 -10.60
N ASN A 550 10.07 17.23 -11.81
CA ASN A 550 9.73 18.60 -12.15
C ASN A 550 8.53 19.10 -11.33
N ALA A 551 7.52 18.25 -11.12
CA ALA A 551 6.39 18.54 -10.25
C ALA A 551 6.83 18.69 -8.79
N ALA A 552 7.79 17.89 -8.33
CA ALA A 552 8.38 18.02 -7.00
C ALA A 552 9.09 19.36 -6.84
N ASP A 553 9.92 19.81 -7.80
CA ASP A 553 10.56 21.13 -7.70
C ASP A 553 9.53 22.27 -7.65
N LEU A 554 8.50 22.20 -8.50
CA LEU A 554 7.40 23.16 -8.47
C LEU A 554 6.70 23.12 -7.12
N TYR A 555 6.41 21.91 -6.62
CA TYR A 555 5.79 21.71 -5.32
C TYR A 555 6.65 22.31 -4.21
N GLN A 556 7.97 22.12 -4.26
CA GLN A 556 8.85 22.69 -3.26
C GLN A 556 8.81 24.21 -3.26
N LYS A 557 8.92 24.83 -4.42
CA LYS A 557 8.87 26.29 -4.52
C LYS A 557 7.50 26.87 -4.13
N TRP A 558 6.44 26.12 -4.37
CA TRP A 558 5.07 26.60 -4.16
C TRP A 558 4.53 26.27 -2.77
N TYR A 559 4.96 25.18 -2.14
CA TYR A 559 4.41 24.65 -0.89
C TYR A 559 5.43 24.48 0.24
N LEU A 560 6.74 24.38 -0.05
CA LEU A 560 7.77 24.35 1.00
C LEU A 560 8.10 25.77 1.47
N GLY A 561 7.14 26.36 2.17
CA GLY A 561 7.38 27.37 3.18
C GLY A 561 7.04 26.74 4.53
N GLY A 562 8.00 26.04 5.14
CA GLY A 562 7.91 25.64 6.53
C GLY A 562 7.60 26.88 7.37
N GLY A 563 6.37 26.96 7.86
CA GLY A 563 5.97 27.99 8.81
C GLY A 563 6.35 27.58 10.22
N LYS A 564 6.33 28.55 11.13
CA LYS A 564 6.29 28.25 12.55
C LYS A 564 4.84 28.30 13.01
N ILE A 565 4.30 27.19 13.48
CA ILE A 565 3.12 27.24 14.34
C ILE A 565 3.62 27.24 15.78
N LEU A 566 3.35 28.32 16.51
CA LEU A 566 3.77 28.51 17.90
C LEU A 566 5.29 28.38 18.11
N GLY A 567 6.08 28.94 17.19
CA GLY A 567 7.54 28.90 17.26
C GLY A 567 8.17 27.58 16.83
N GLN A 568 7.37 26.57 16.45
CA GLN A 568 7.83 25.26 16.00
C GLN A 568 7.73 25.15 14.49
N ASP A 569 8.86 24.83 13.86
CA ASP A 569 8.92 24.60 12.42
C ASP A 569 8.07 23.39 12.08
N ILE A 570 7.09 23.58 11.19
CA ILE A 570 6.37 22.44 10.66
C ILE A 570 7.11 21.93 9.44
N PRO A 571 7.50 20.65 9.42
CA PRO A 571 7.99 20.04 8.20
C PRO A 571 6.83 20.04 7.20
N CYS A 572 6.85 21.05 6.34
CA CYS A 572 6.15 21.01 5.06
C CYS A 572 4.64 20.74 5.19
N THR A 573 3.89 21.71 5.70
CA THR A 573 2.42 21.63 5.66
C THR A 573 1.88 22.19 4.37
N ASP A 574 0.74 21.67 3.96
CA ASP A 574 -0.10 22.31 2.96
C ASP A 574 -0.38 23.78 3.34
N ILE A 575 0.31 24.71 2.68
CA ILE A 575 0.14 26.14 2.91
C ILE A 575 -1.28 26.63 2.58
N ARG A 576 -2.14 25.82 1.92
CA ARG A 576 -3.58 26.13 1.76
C ARG A 576 -4.30 26.26 3.09
N MET A 577 -3.73 25.78 4.21
CA MET A 577 -4.23 26.13 5.55
C MET A 577 -4.31 27.66 5.74
N PHE A 578 -3.43 28.41 5.09
CA PHE A 578 -3.34 29.87 5.13
C PHE A 578 -3.33 30.53 3.73
N GLY A 579 -3.59 29.75 2.67
CA GLY A 579 -3.44 30.12 1.25
C GLY A 579 -4.74 29.99 0.44
N PRO A 580 -4.71 30.20 -0.88
CA PRO A 580 -5.90 30.07 -1.74
C PRO A 580 -6.46 28.64 -1.72
N LYS A 581 -7.80 28.51 -1.80
CA LYS A 581 -8.51 27.22 -1.71
C LYS A 581 -8.21 26.26 -2.87
N SER A 582 -7.86 26.79 -4.04
CA SER A 582 -7.50 26.04 -5.25
C SER A 582 -6.20 26.60 -5.80
N LEU A 583 -5.28 25.72 -6.19
CA LEU A 583 -3.96 26.10 -6.69
C LEU A 583 -3.96 26.17 -8.23
N THR A 584 -4.98 25.60 -8.85
CA THR A 584 -5.26 25.70 -10.28
C THR A 584 -6.20 26.85 -10.62
N ASP A 585 -6.92 27.42 -9.64
CA ASP A 585 -7.78 28.59 -9.86
C ASP A 585 -6.92 29.86 -9.87
N GLN A 586 -6.46 30.21 -11.06
CA GLN A 586 -5.52 31.30 -11.35
C GLN A 586 -6.10 32.71 -11.10
N THR A 587 -7.38 32.82 -10.76
CA THR A 587 -8.13 34.09 -10.88
C THR A 587 -8.39 34.83 -9.56
N LYS A 588 -8.15 34.22 -8.39
CA LYS A 588 -8.71 34.74 -7.11
C LYS A 588 -7.69 35.14 -6.01
N GLY A 589 -6.41 35.30 -6.31
CA GLY A 589 -5.39 35.67 -5.31
C GLY A 589 -4.71 37.03 -5.56
N LYS A 590 -4.59 37.88 -4.51
CA LYS A 590 -3.78 39.13 -4.52
C LYS A 590 -2.26 38.90 -4.57
N ARG A 591 -1.79 37.65 -4.46
CA ARG A 591 -0.41 37.30 -4.77
C ARG A 591 -0.33 37.22 -6.29
N LYS A 592 0.66 37.89 -6.91
CA LYS A 592 0.96 37.75 -8.35
C LYS A 592 0.72 36.30 -8.74
N PRO A 593 -0.09 36.01 -9.76
CA PRO A 593 -0.35 34.63 -10.13
C PRO A 593 1.02 33.96 -10.29
N LEU A 594 1.16 32.76 -9.73
CA LEU A 594 2.37 31.94 -9.91
C LEU A 594 2.56 31.52 -11.39
N SER A 595 1.77 32.10 -12.30
CA SER A 595 1.66 31.83 -13.73
C SER A 595 2.88 32.23 -14.57
N GLY A 596 3.87 32.95 -14.01
CA GLY A 596 4.89 33.59 -14.85
C GLY A 596 6.10 32.76 -15.22
N SER A 597 6.66 31.97 -14.30
CA SER A 597 7.92 31.28 -14.58
C SER A 597 7.85 29.82 -14.21
N CYS A 598 7.70 29.00 -15.26
CA CYS A 598 8.36 27.70 -15.28
C CYS A 598 9.81 27.88 -14.79
N LEU A 599 10.40 26.86 -14.19
CA LEU A 599 11.81 26.95 -13.82
C LEU A 599 12.63 27.39 -15.05
N PRO A 600 13.68 28.22 -14.90
CA PRO A 600 14.43 28.76 -16.05
C PRO A 600 14.95 27.71 -17.04
N ASN A 601 14.97 26.43 -16.63
CA ASN A 601 15.46 25.29 -17.39
C ASN A 601 14.34 24.33 -17.85
N PHE A 602 13.06 24.66 -17.66
CA PHE A 602 11.95 23.83 -18.13
C PHE A 602 11.59 24.20 -19.57
N SER A 603 11.44 23.19 -20.44
CA SER A 603 10.72 23.39 -21.69
C SER A 603 9.24 23.70 -21.40
N SER A 604 8.54 24.31 -22.37
CA SER A 604 7.10 24.56 -22.26
C SER A 604 6.33 23.26 -21.97
N ALA A 605 6.67 22.16 -22.66
CA ALA A 605 6.08 20.84 -22.43
C ALA A 605 6.37 20.29 -21.03
N ALA A 606 7.64 20.32 -20.58
CA ALA A 606 8.02 19.86 -19.25
C ALA A 606 7.29 20.64 -18.15
N CYS A 607 7.11 21.95 -18.35
CA CYS A 607 6.35 22.79 -17.44
C CYS A 607 4.86 22.45 -17.40
N THR A 608 4.23 22.24 -18.56
CA THR A 608 2.83 21.83 -18.67
C THR A 608 2.61 20.47 -17.98
N ASN A 609 3.47 19.49 -18.23
CA ASN A 609 3.35 18.17 -17.61
C ASN A 609 3.58 18.22 -16.09
N ALA A 610 4.57 19.02 -15.63
CA ALA A 610 4.81 19.22 -14.20
C ALA A 610 3.61 19.88 -13.49
N LYS A 611 2.98 20.88 -14.13
CA LYS A 611 1.75 21.51 -13.64
C LYS A 611 0.59 20.53 -13.61
N GLN A 612 0.40 19.71 -14.65
CA GLN A 612 -0.63 18.69 -14.67
C GLN A 612 -0.42 17.66 -13.56
N ARG A 613 0.81 17.16 -13.39
CA ARG A 613 1.16 16.23 -12.31
C ARG A 613 0.90 16.84 -10.95
N LEU A 614 1.26 18.10 -10.75
CA LEU A 614 0.96 18.79 -9.51
C LEU A 614 -0.55 18.97 -9.27
N ALA A 615 -1.34 19.21 -10.31
CA ALA A 615 -2.80 19.20 -10.21
C ALA A 615 -3.34 17.82 -9.78
N THR A 616 -2.71 16.71 -10.21
CA THR A 616 -3.08 15.37 -9.71
C THR A 616 -2.84 15.22 -8.21
N TRP A 617 -1.78 15.83 -7.67
CA TRP A 617 -1.52 15.83 -6.22
C TRP A 617 -2.53 16.71 -5.49
N ASP A 618 -2.85 17.88 -6.03
CA ASP A 618 -3.82 18.83 -5.46
C ASP A 618 -5.22 18.21 -5.33
N VAL A 619 -5.71 17.58 -6.40
CA VAL A 619 -7.03 16.93 -6.39
C VAL A 619 -7.05 15.71 -5.48
N ASP A 620 -5.94 14.98 -5.35
CA ASP A 620 -5.86 13.84 -4.43
C ASP A 620 -5.89 14.28 -2.95
N PHE A 621 -5.37 15.48 -2.62
CA PHE A 621 -5.61 16.10 -1.32
C PHE A 621 -7.09 16.38 -1.08
N GLU A 622 -7.77 17.05 -2.03
CA GLU A 622 -9.19 17.36 -1.90
C GLU A 622 -10.01 16.09 -1.74
N TRP A 623 -9.71 15.06 -2.55
CA TRP A 623 -10.32 13.75 -2.49
C TRP A 623 -10.16 13.11 -1.10
N THR A 624 -8.94 13.03 -0.60
CA THR A 624 -8.63 12.45 0.72
C THR A 624 -9.38 13.19 1.83
N ILE A 625 -9.38 14.52 1.81
CA ILE A 625 -10.07 15.34 2.82
C ILE A 625 -11.57 15.11 2.76
N ALA A 626 -12.15 15.04 1.56
CA ALA A 626 -13.58 14.83 1.37
C ALA A 626 -14.01 13.43 1.85
N GLN A 627 -13.20 12.38 1.60
CA GLN A 627 -13.47 11.04 2.12
C GLN A 627 -13.41 11.00 3.65
N HIS A 628 -12.40 11.64 4.24
CA HIS A 628 -12.32 11.75 5.69
C HIS A 628 -13.50 12.55 6.27
N GLU A 629 -13.92 13.63 5.62
CA GLU A 629 -15.10 14.40 5.99
C GLU A 629 -16.38 13.56 5.92
N ALA A 630 -16.60 12.82 4.83
CA ALA A 630 -17.77 11.97 4.64
C ALA A 630 -17.85 10.90 5.74
N GLY A 631 -16.76 10.18 6.00
CA GLY A 631 -16.71 9.18 7.06
C GLY A 631 -16.94 9.80 8.45
N ALA A 632 -16.36 10.95 8.73
CA ALA A 632 -16.52 11.61 10.02
C ALA A 632 -17.92 12.20 10.22
N LYS A 633 -18.58 12.69 9.16
CA LYS A 633 -19.98 13.15 9.21
C LYS A 633 -20.91 11.99 9.52
N PHE A 634 -20.73 10.88 8.80
CA PHE A 634 -21.44 9.64 9.06
C PHE A 634 -21.30 9.20 10.53
N ALA A 635 -20.08 9.21 11.07
CA ALA A 635 -19.87 8.89 12.48
C ALA A 635 -20.51 9.93 13.43
N GLY A 636 -20.50 11.21 13.07
CA GLY A 636 -21.16 12.28 13.83
C GLY A 636 -22.66 12.10 13.96
N GLU A 637 -23.30 11.56 12.93
CA GLU A 637 -24.74 11.28 12.90
C GLU A 637 -25.11 9.99 13.64
N ASN A 638 -24.22 9.00 13.65
CA ASN A 638 -24.56 7.64 14.10
C ASN A 638 -23.92 7.25 15.45
N CYS A 639 -22.70 7.69 15.74
CA CYS A 639 -21.98 7.27 16.95
C CYS A 639 -22.42 8.02 18.20
N LYS A 640 -22.24 7.37 19.36
CA LYS A 640 -22.70 7.88 20.66
C LYS A 640 -21.53 7.97 21.65
N PRO A 641 -21.52 8.99 22.55
CA PRO A 641 -20.57 9.03 23.66
C PRO A 641 -20.60 7.73 24.48
N ASN A 642 -19.43 7.23 24.89
CA ASN A 642 -19.34 6.01 25.68
C ASN A 642 -19.45 6.33 27.17
N LYS A 643 -20.67 6.59 27.64
CA LYS A 643 -20.93 6.99 29.04
C LYS A 643 -20.51 5.95 30.06
N GLU A 644 -20.50 4.68 29.68
CA GLU A 644 -20.23 3.54 30.56
C GLU A 644 -18.78 3.02 30.42
N ASN A 645 -17.93 3.68 29.63
CA ASN A 645 -16.56 3.25 29.35
C ASN A 645 -16.43 1.78 28.88
N LEU A 646 -17.44 1.27 28.18
CA LEU A 646 -17.45 -0.10 27.67
C LEU A 646 -16.31 -0.33 26.67
N THR A 647 -15.63 -1.45 26.80
CA THR A 647 -14.71 -1.93 25.75
C THR A 647 -15.51 -2.47 24.55
N LEU A 648 -14.84 -2.70 23.41
CA LEU A 648 -15.49 -3.33 22.26
C LEU A 648 -16.03 -4.73 22.58
N ASN A 649 -15.33 -5.48 23.43
CA ASN A 649 -15.79 -6.78 23.87
C ASN A 649 -17.05 -6.68 24.75
N ASP A 650 -17.12 -5.72 25.66
CA ASP A 650 -18.31 -5.52 26.50
C ASP A 650 -19.54 -5.17 25.63
N MET A 651 -19.36 -4.31 24.63
CA MET A 651 -20.41 -3.98 23.66
C MET A 651 -20.85 -5.24 22.89
N ALA A 652 -19.90 -6.07 22.45
CA ALA A 652 -20.18 -7.31 21.75
C ALA A 652 -20.87 -8.35 22.63
N CYS A 653 -20.52 -8.47 23.91
CA CYS A 653 -21.18 -9.38 24.84
C CYS A 653 -22.64 -8.97 25.07
N ARG A 654 -22.92 -7.67 25.17
CA ARG A 654 -24.31 -7.17 25.24
C ARG A 654 -25.10 -7.52 23.98
N ALA A 655 -24.52 -7.33 22.80
CA ALA A 655 -25.14 -7.71 21.53
C ALA A 655 -25.45 -9.22 21.49
N LYS A 656 -24.51 -10.07 21.88
CA LYS A 656 -24.69 -11.53 21.94
C LYS A 656 -25.76 -11.95 22.95
N ASN A 657 -25.85 -11.30 24.10
CA ASN A 657 -26.83 -11.63 25.12
C ASN A 657 -28.25 -11.17 24.75
N ALA A 658 -28.38 -10.03 24.06
CA ALA A 658 -29.66 -9.56 23.54
C ALA A 658 -30.29 -10.55 22.53
N GLU A 659 -29.46 -11.25 21.75
CA GLU A 659 -29.92 -12.30 20.84
C GLU A 659 -30.60 -13.46 21.58
N LYS A 660 -29.98 -13.96 22.66
CA LYS A 660 -30.53 -15.07 23.47
C LYS A 660 -31.90 -14.75 24.06
N ILE A 661 -32.11 -13.51 24.48
CA ILE A 661 -33.40 -13.07 25.06
C ILE A 661 -34.48 -13.03 23.96
N SER A 662 -34.15 -12.50 22.78
CA SER A 662 -35.08 -12.45 21.66
C SER A 662 -35.53 -13.85 21.22
N THR A 663 -34.63 -14.83 21.15
CA THR A 663 -34.96 -16.22 20.75
C THR A 663 -35.79 -16.95 21.80
N LYS A 664 -35.58 -16.67 23.09
CA LYS A 664 -36.36 -17.27 24.17
C LYS A 664 -37.82 -16.81 24.14
N ASN A 665 -38.05 -15.53 23.81
CA ASN A 665 -39.40 -14.98 23.74
C ASN A 665 -40.18 -15.49 22.51
N SER A 666 -39.54 -15.63 21.34
CA SER A 666 -40.20 -16.17 20.14
C SER A 666 -40.69 -17.61 20.31
N ASN A 667 -39.93 -18.45 21.01
CA ASN A 667 -40.32 -19.85 21.23
C ASN A 667 -41.41 -19.99 22.30
N SER A 668 -41.56 -19.01 23.20
CA SER A 668 -42.62 -19.00 24.22
C SER A 668 -44.00 -18.59 23.67
N SER A 669 -44.04 -17.91 22.52
CA SER A 669 -45.29 -17.54 21.84
C SER A 669 -45.83 -18.61 20.90
N GLU A 670 -45.04 -19.63 20.54
CA GLU A 670 -45.49 -20.78 19.75
C GLU A 670 -46.04 -21.94 20.62
N THR A 671 -45.95 -21.82 21.96
CA THR A 671 -46.42 -22.83 22.92
C THR A 671 -47.64 -22.38 23.74
N LYS A 672 -48.33 -21.34 23.29
CA LYS A 672 -49.67 -20.93 23.75
C LYS A 672 -50.59 -20.87 22.55
#